data_AF-A0A7W9LCD9-F1
#
_entry.id   AF-A0A7W9LCD9-F1
#
_cell.length_a   1.000
_cell.length_b   1.000
_cell.length_c   1.000
_cell.angle_alpha   90.00
_cell.angle_beta   90.00
_cell.angle_gamma   90.00
#
_symmetry.space_group_name_H-M   'P 1'
#
loop_
_entity.id
_entity.type
_entity.pdbx_description
1 polymer ?
#
loop_
_entity_poly.entity_id
_entity_poly.type
_entity_poly.pdbx_seq_one_letter_code
_entity_poly.pdbx_strand_id
1 'polypeptide(L)'
;MRTLRALVAAALLCLVPALSAHAAADLTYDFENGTTQGWGPRGDGVSVTVTPDAAHGGTSSLLTTGRTATWHGASIAAPFVRGTGYAVTAYARLVSGQPAATIALTVQRTPAGGSTTYERVAAATVTDGGWTRLSGNYQFTAESADVQLYAESSDATGEFYLDDIVVTPLGDPTREPVNSDFEDGTAQDWTSRAAATLQPSAEAAHAGSRSLAVSGRSASWDGPALNVFGRMAKGDKYALSVWVRLGPEATAGRLGLSIERRTGDTPSYERVASPKDVPAGEWVQLSGTYTLAYDVDFLSVYVESETGTFPFYLDDFSMKYVQPKPIQTDIPALKDKVPFVMGSALTRPDALGVHGELLARHFSGVTPGNELKWDATEPREGEFTFADGDFLVDFATRHGMTIRGHTLAWHSQTPDWVFQNADKELLLKRLETHVRTLVTRYKGKIAAWDVVNEVVDENQPDGLRRSKWYEIAGLDFIRTAFRVAREADPDAKLFINDYNTEFPRKREALYALVKRLKGEGVPIDGVGHQLHLNIEHPPASSVEATIERFATLGVDQQVTELDVSVYTDFVSSYDTIPPELLVQQGHRYKELFDVFRRQAAKLSSVTVWGESDDVSWLRSWPIPRLNAPLLFDDDLQAKPAYWGVVDPSRLPPSVRRLEAPAGTPKVDGRRDLEWDLLPDSPIARVGAVSAGFQARSSGKALYVLAEVTDPTAGKDDRVTFTVNGTPYVVKRTGASYVAKRTGTPDTAKGTGGPKAAVRPTATGYRVEALIPTGTDAAVTTSDSMAATGTDVDVTASDSTAATGTDAAVTTSDFVAATGTDVDVTASDSTAATGTDVDVTVTDSAGASTSWTGKVTTAPAVKLTSAAHRTPVLDGTVDRTWSAAPEIRPATWIQGTSGATARVRSLWSGSTLYVLAQVTDPTLSEQSPNPWEQDSVEIFVDPGNGKTKGYEDDDGQYRISFSGRITVGGTFDASGVKDHVKAVTRTVPGGYVVEAAIDLPTITLAPGTLLGFDIQVNDATGTTRTGAVTWNDNTARSYLDTSHWGVLRLTQG
;
A
#
# COMPACT_ATOMS: atom_id res chain seq x y z
N MET A 1 -30.72 29.81 51.47
CA MET A 1 -30.33 31.15 50.95
C MET A 1 -28.81 31.19 50.84
N ARG A 2 -28.26 31.61 49.68
CA ARG A 2 -26.83 31.71 49.30
C ARG A 2 -26.19 30.36 48.89
N THR A 3 -26.51 29.78 47.72
CA THR A 3 -25.98 30.05 46.35
C THR A 3 -24.45 30.21 46.27
N LEU A 4 -23.74 29.22 45.72
CA LEU A 4 -23.39 29.07 44.29
C LEU A 4 -22.21 29.97 43.84
N ARG A 5 -21.02 29.84 44.45
CA ARG A 5 -19.74 30.40 43.94
C ARG A 5 -18.54 29.61 44.48
N ALA A 6 -18.25 28.43 43.91
CA ALA A 6 -16.97 27.74 44.13
C ALA A 6 -16.63 26.64 43.08
N LEU A 7 -17.52 26.32 42.14
CA LEU A 7 -17.35 25.15 41.25
C LEU A 7 -17.48 25.47 39.75
N VAL A 8 -17.13 26.70 39.35
CA VAL A 8 -17.12 27.13 37.92
C VAL A 8 -15.76 27.75 37.50
N ALA A 9 -14.73 27.73 38.34
CA ALA A 9 -13.43 28.34 38.01
C ALA A 9 -12.42 27.39 37.31
N ALA A 10 -12.81 26.17 36.94
CA ALA A 10 -11.91 25.19 36.29
C ALA A 10 -12.39 24.73 34.90
N ALA A 11 -13.44 25.35 34.33
CA ALA A 11 -14.02 24.98 33.03
C ALA A 11 -14.15 26.17 32.05
N LEU A 12 -13.37 27.24 32.26
CA LEU A 12 -13.16 28.33 31.32
C LEU A 12 -11.66 28.66 31.22
N LEU A 13 -10.84 27.66 30.87
CA LEU A 13 -9.74 27.98 29.94
C LEU A 13 -10.33 27.72 28.56
N CYS A 14 -10.78 28.81 27.96
CA CYS A 14 -11.30 28.83 26.62
C CYS A 14 -10.36 28.06 25.68
N LEU A 15 -10.99 27.24 24.83
CA LEU A 15 -10.63 27.18 23.42
C LEU A 15 -10.06 28.54 23.00
N VAL A 16 -8.74 28.64 22.95
CA VAL A 16 -8.11 29.52 21.99
C VAL A 16 -8.32 28.74 20.69
N PRO A 17 -9.15 29.21 19.74
CA PRO A 17 -9.04 28.68 18.40
C PRO A 17 -7.55 28.84 18.06
N ALA A 18 -6.89 27.80 17.54
CA ALA A 18 -5.60 27.99 16.90
C ALA A 18 -5.80 29.19 15.97
N LEU A 19 -5.24 30.34 16.37
CA LEU A 19 -5.37 31.57 15.61
C LEU A 19 -4.70 31.20 14.31
N SER A 20 -5.50 31.01 13.26
CA SER A 20 -5.03 31.12 11.90
C SER A 20 -4.12 32.32 11.87
N ALA A 21 -2.92 32.16 11.31
CA ALA A 21 -1.94 33.22 11.10
C ALA A 21 -2.59 34.37 10.31
N HIS A 22 -3.36 35.21 11.00
CA HIS A 22 -3.53 36.59 10.62
C HIS A 22 -2.13 37.18 10.77
N ALA A 23 -1.62 37.74 9.68
CA ALA A 23 -0.39 38.51 9.66
C ALA A 23 -0.36 39.39 10.92
N ALA A 24 0.53 39.06 11.87
CA ALA A 24 0.78 39.96 12.98
C ALA A 24 1.30 41.27 12.34
N ALA A 25 0.69 42.40 12.72
CA ALA A 25 1.10 43.69 12.19
C ALA A 25 2.54 44.00 12.64
N ASP A 26 3.23 44.82 11.85
CA ASP A 26 4.53 45.37 12.24
C ASP A 26 4.45 46.01 13.63
N LEU A 27 5.45 45.73 14.46
CA LEU A 27 5.63 46.44 15.73
C LEU A 27 6.63 47.56 15.51
N THR A 28 6.13 48.79 15.56
CA THR A 28 6.92 50.01 15.37
C THR A 28 7.13 50.71 16.71
N TYR A 29 8.39 51.10 16.97
CA TYR A 29 8.80 51.96 18.08
C TYR A 29 9.45 53.21 17.51
N ASP A 30 8.63 54.25 17.33
CA ASP A 30 8.97 55.57 16.79
C ASP A 30 9.11 56.65 17.89
N PHE A 31 8.78 56.31 19.14
CA PHE A 31 8.86 57.18 20.32
C PHE A 31 8.07 58.51 20.26
N GLU A 32 7.25 58.73 19.23
CA GLU A 32 6.50 59.98 19.01
C GLU A 32 5.37 60.22 20.03
N ASN A 33 4.99 59.19 20.77
CA ASN A 33 4.00 59.32 21.84
C ASN A 33 4.58 59.81 23.18
N GLY A 34 5.88 60.14 23.22
CA GLY A 34 6.56 60.65 24.41
C GLY A 34 6.85 59.60 25.48
N THR A 35 6.69 58.32 25.17
CA THR A 35 6.99 57.20 26.08
C THR A 35 8.09 56.32 25.48
N THR A 36 8.84 55.59 26.30
CA THR A 36 9.87 54.67 25.79
C THR A 36 9.29 53.44 25.10
N GLN A 37 7.96 53.34 24.98
CA GLN A 37 7.23 52.25 24.32
C GLN A 37 7.67 50.85 24.81
N GLY A 38 8.01 50.74 26.11
CA GLY A 38 8.42 49.48 26.74
C GLY A 38 9.93 49.24 26.78
N TRP A 39 10.74 50.05 26.08
CA TRP A 39 12.19 50.00 26.21
C TRP A 39 12.64 50.55 27.57
N GLY A 40 13.52 49.80 28.23
CA GLY A 40 14.07 50.10 29.55
C GLY A 40 15.58 49.95 29.61
N PRO A 41 16.22 50.36 30.71
CA PRO A 41 17.67 50.30 30.86
C PRO A 41 18.17 48.86 31.07
N ARG A 42 19.28 48.54 30.43
CA ARG A 42 20.05 47.31 30.60
C ARG A 42 21.44 47.63 31.15
N GLY A 43 21.71 47.17 32.36
CA GLY A 43 22.97 47.41 33.08
C GLY A 43 22.83 48.48 34.15
N ASP A 44 23.65 48.37 35.20
CA ASP A 44 23.61 49.29 36.34
C ASP A 44 24.03 50.71 35.91
N GLY A 45 23.28 51.71 36.37
CA GLY A 45 23.56 53.13 36.09
C GLY A 45 23.10 53.64 34.72
N VAL A 46 22.55 52.77 33.86
CA VAL A 46 22.03 53.15 32.54
C VAL A 46 20.69 53.87 32.66
N SER A 47 20.53 54.94 31.88
CA SER A 47 19.26 55.66 31.73
C SER A 47 18.78 55.60 30.28
N VAL A 48 17.50 55.29 30.10
CA VAL A 48 16.82 55.20 28.79
C VAL A 48 15.62 56.14 28.83
N THR A 49 15.63 57.17 27.99
CA THR A 49 14.63 58.24 28.00
C THR A 49 14.28 58.69 26.59
N VAL A 50 13.03 59.08 26.36
CA VAL A 50 12.63 59.74 25.11
C VAL A 50 13.07 61.19 25.12
N THR A 51 13.65 61.66 24.01
CA THR A 51 14.11 63.05 23.88
C THR A 51 13.88 63.61 22.47
N PRO A 52 13.62 64.91 22.33
CA PRO A 52 13.58 65.60 21.04
C PRO A 52 14.95 66.09 20.54
N ASP A 53 16.05 65.81 21.25
CA ASP A 53 17.39 66.35 20.92
C ASP A 53 17.92 65.87 19.56
N ALA A 54 17.51 64.68 19.13
CA ALA A 54 17.73 64.13 17.81
C ALA A 54 16.59 63.16 17.48
N ALA A 55 16.12 63.16 16.23
CA ALA A 55 15.18 62.17 15.71
C ALA A 55 15.56 61.82 14.26
N HIS A 56 15.32 60.58 13.85
CA HIS A 56 15.44 60.11 12.47
C HIS A 56 14.13 60.34 11.73
N GLY A 57 13.05 59.81 12.29
CA GLY A 57 11.65 60.07 11.91
C GLY A 57 11.00 61.00 12.92
N GLY A 58 9.95 61.73 12.53
CA GLY A 58 9.15 62.51 13.49
C GLY A 58 9.94 63.59 14.28
N THR A 59 9.76 63.60 15.60
CA THR A 59 10.23 64.64 16.53
C THR A 59 10.99 64.11 17.74
N SER A 60 10.94 62.81 18.03
CA SER A 60 11.51 62.21 19.24
C SER A 60 12.30 60.94 18.93
N SER A 61 13.28 60.60 19.77
CA SER A 61 13.96 59.30 19.73
C SER A 61 14.31 58.81 21.13
N LEU A 62 14.79 57.57 21.24
CA LEU A 62 15.20 56.95 22.49
C LEU A 62 16.68 57.17 22.76
N LEU A 63 17.02 57.99 23.77
CA LEU A 63 18.38 58.23 24.22
C LEU A 63 18.80 57.26 25.33
N THR A 64 19.99 56.67 25.17
CA THR A 64 20.63 55.79 26.14
C THR A 64 21.93 56.42 26.67
N THR A 65 22.01 56.62 27.99
CA THR A 65 23.12 57.32 28.69
C THR A 65 23.59 56.52 29.92
N GLY A 66 24.71 56.94 30.55
CA GLY A 66 25.20 56.33 31.80
C GLY A 66 25.80 54.93 31.63
N ARG A 67 26.25 54.60 30.42
CA ARG A 67 26.84 53.29 30.09
C ARG A 67 28.27 53.18 30.63
N THR A 68 28.62 52.01 31.17
CA THR A 68 29.98 51.71 31.69
C THR A 68 30.56 50.38 31.19
N ALA A 69 29.81 49.65 30.37
CA ALA A 69 30.23 48.39 29.75
C ALA A 69 29.62 48.25 28.35
N THR A 70 30.26 47.46 27.48
CA THR A 70 29.85 47.34 26.07
C THR A 70 28.44 46.76 25.88
N TRP A 71 28.01 45.87 26.78
CA TRP A 71 26.67 45.25 26.77
C TRP A 71 25.58 46.09 27.45
N HIS A 72 25.94 47.21 28.11
CA HIS A 72 24.95 48.15 28.65
C HIS A 72 24.18 48.79 27.50
N GLY A 73 22.90 49.10 27.69
CA GLY A 73 22.11 49.78 26.66
C GLY A 73 20.60 49.82 26.94
N ALA A 74 19.80 49.99 25.88
CA ALA A 74 18.34 49.89 25.97
C ALA A 74 17.87 48.46 25.65
N SER A 75 16.88 47.95 26.38
CA SER A 75 16.32 46.61 26.18
C SER A 75 14.80 46.57 26.31
N ILE A 76 14.18 45.60 25.64
CA ILE A 76 12.76 45.30 25.73
C ILE A 76 12.54 43.78 25.75
N ALA A 77 11.45 43.34 26.38
CA ALA A 77 10.97 41.97 26.22
C ALA A 77 10.75 41.70 24.73
N ALA A 78 11.42 40.69 24.19
CA ALA A 78 11.44 40.49 22.75
C ALA A 78 10.04 40.08 22.26
N PRO A 79 9.50 40.74 21.22
CA PRO A 79 8.17 40.42 20.70
C PRO A 79 8.17 39.19 19.77
N PHE A 80 9.18 38.32 19.86
CA PHE A 80 9.35 37.19 18.96
C PHE A 80 8.54 35.97 19.41
N VAL A 81 7.78 35.39 18.48
CA VAL A 81 7.09 34.11 18.67
C VAL A 81 7.98 32.97 18.20
N ARG A 82 7.98 31.87 18.96
CA ARG A 82 8.69 30.63 18.62
C ARG A 82 8.29 30.17 17.22
N GLY A 83 9.28 29.87 16.37
CA GLY A 83 9.08 29.39 15.00
C GLY A 83 8.81 30.49 13.98
N THR A 84 8.46 31.71 14.39
CA THR A 84 8.23 32.83 13.46
C THR A 84 9.54 33.58 13.20
N GLY A 85 9.86 33.83 11.92
CA GLY A 85 10.98 34.69 11.55
C GLY A 85 10.59 36.16 11.68
N TYR A 86 11.54 37.04 11.95
CA TYR A 86 11.30 38.47 12.03
C TYR A 86 12.40 39.25 11.31
N ALA A 87 12.04 40.26 10.54
CA ALA A 87 12.95 41.30 10.12
C ALA A 87 12.94 42.40 11.19
N VAL A 88 14.12 42.78 11.67
CA VAL A 88 14.30 43.82 12.67
C VAL A 88 15.15 44.92 12.09
N THR A 89 14.62 46.15 12.12
CA THR A 89 15.34 47.34 11.68
C THR A 89 15.31 48.40 12.76
N ALA A 90 16.33 49.23 12.84
CA ALA A 90 16.37 50.40 13.71
C ALA A 90 17.30 51.45 13.10
N TYR A 91 17.12 52.72 13.43
CA TYR A 91 18.09 53.77 13.16
C TYR A 91 18.84 54.12 14.44
N ALA A 92 20.16 54.20 14.35
CA ALA A 92 21.02 54.56 15.47
C ALA A 92 21.91 55.75 15.12
N ARG A 93 22.18 56.60 16.11
CA ARG A 93 23.11 57.72 16.02
C ARG A 93 23.82 57.92 17.34
N LEU A 94 25.12 58.22 17.34
CA LEU A 94 25.82 58.54 18.58
C LEU A 94 25.53 59.99 19.03
N VAL A 95 25.59 60.24 20.34
CA VAL A 95 25.49 61.60 20.89
C VAL A 95 26.66 62.46 20.37
N SER A 96 26.41 63.75 20.14
CA SER A 96 27.42 64.66 19.57
C SER A 96 28.71 64.66 20.38
N GLY A 97 29.85 64.49 19.70
CA GLY A 97 31.18 64.43 20.30
C GLY A 97 31.66 63.02 20.66
N GLN A 98 30.82 61.99 20.52
CA GLN A 98 31.20 60.59 20.76
C GLN A 98 32.01 60.01 19.57
N PRO A 99 33.06 59.21 19.81
CA PRO A 99 33.82 58.57 18.74
C PRO A 99 32.99 57.49 18.02
N ALA A 100 33.25 57.26 16.74
CA ALA A 100 32.57 56.22 15.97
C ALA A 100 32.68 54.84 16.65
N ALA A 101 31.54 54.16 16.78
CA ALA A 101 31.43 52.87 17.46
C ALA A 101 30.41 51.99 16.75
N THR A 102 30.54 50.67 16.88
CA THR A 102 29.53 49.74 16.38
C THR A 102 28.36 49.73 17.35
N ILE A 103 27.14 50.02 16.87
CA ILE A 103 25.90 49.74 17.59
C ILE A 103 25.31 48.45 17.04
N ALA A 104 24.78 47.62 17.93
CA ALA A 104 24.24 46.32 17.62
C ALA A 104 22.89 46.08 18.30
N LEU A 105 21.99 45.36 17.63
CA LEU A 105 20.80 44.75 18.21
C LEU A 105 21.09 43.27 18.47
N THR A 106 20.92 42.82 19.71
CA THR A 106 21.24 41.47 20.17
C THR A 106 20.07 40.88 20.94
N VAL A 107 19.84 39.57 20.79
CA VAL A 107 18.83 38.82 21.55
C VAL A 107 19.51 37.98 22.62
N GLN A 108 19.06 38.14 23.86
CA GLN A 108 19.36 37.21 24.95
C GLN A 108 18.23 36.18 25.03
N ARG A 109 18.55 34.88 25.11
CA ARG A 109 17.54 33.82 25.37
C ARG A 109 18.10 32.69 26.22
N THR A 110 17.23 31.96 26.92
CA THR A 110 17.61 30.74 27.67
C THR A 110 16.76 29.55 27.20
N PRO A 111 17.33 28.62 26.41
CA PRO A 111 16.62 27.41 25.96
C PRO A 111 16.24 26.50 27.15
N ALA A 112 15.12 25.77 27.03
CA ALA A 112 14.68 24.80 28.04
C ALA A 112 15.76 23.73 28.27
N GLY A 113 16.27 23.63 29.50
CA GLY A 113 17.37 22.73 29.86
C GLY A 113 18.78 23.17 29.42
N GLY A 114 18.92 24.39 28.86
CA GLY A 114 20.18 24.93 28.34
C GLY A 114 20.74 26.13 29.12
N SER A 115 21.85 26.69 28.62
CA SER A 115 22.48 27.93 29.13
C SER A 115 22.04 29.15 28.31
N THR A 116 22.07 30.34 28.90
CA THR A 116 21.72 31.61 28.22
C THR A 116 22.65 31.90 27.05
N THR A 117 22.08 32.21 25.88
CA THR A 117 22.78 32.59 24.65
C THR A 117 22.53 34.05 24.29
N TYR A 118 23.45 34.64 23.53
CA TYR A 118 23.40 36.01 23.03
C TYR A 118 23.62 36.02 21.52
N GLU A 119 22.61 36.42 20.77
CA GLU A 119 22.53 36.28 19.32
C GLU A 119 22.41 37.63 18.65
N ARG A 120 23.40 37.98 17.83
CA ARG A 120 23.43 39.25 17.12
C ARG A 120 22.38 39.24 16.00
N VAL A 121 21.45 40.20 16.03
CA VAL A 121 20.44 40.40 14.98
C VAL A 121 20.97 41.33 13.90
N ALA A 122 21.50 42.49 14.30
CA ALA A 122 22.01 43.51 13.39
C ALA A 122 23.17 44.27 14.04
N ALA A 123 24.12 44.75 13.24
CA ALA A 123 25.19 45.64 13.72
C ALA A 123 25.68 46.56 12.59
N ALA A 124 26.03 47.80 12.93
CA ALA A 124 26.66 48.73 12.00
C ALA A 124 27.59 49.68 12.75
N THR A 125 28.61 50.22 12.06
CA THR A 125 29.40 51.33 12.56
C THR A 125 28.58 52.61 12.50
N VAL A 126 28.35 53.23 13.65
CA VAL A 126 27.54 54.43 13.84
C VAL A 126 28.45 55.60 14.22
N THR A 127 28.10 56.80 13.76
CA THR A 127 28.81 58.06 14.07
C THR A 127 27.85 59.05 14.71
N ASP A 128 28.36 60.16 15.21
CA ASP A 128 27.54 61.29 15.69
C ASP A 128 27.08 62.22 14.55
N GLY A 129 27.65 62.05 13.34
CA GLY A 129 27.39 62.89 12.16
C GLY A 129 26.08 62.57 11.41
N GLY A 130 25.43 61.43 11.67
CA GLY A 130 24.17 61.08 11.02
C GLY A 130 23.58 59.74 11.49
N TRP A 131 22.31 59.53 11.16
CA TRP A 131 21.58 58.29 11.47
C TRP A 131 22.01 57.13 10.57
N THR A 132 22.25 55.98 11.18
CA THR A 132 22.69 54.75 10.50
C THR A 132 21.65 53.66 10.70
N ARG A 133 21.20 53.04 9.62
CA ARG A 133 20.25 51.93 9.67
C ARG A 133 20.93 50.63 10.09
N LEU A 134 20.40 50.00 11.13
CA LEU A 134 20.63 48.63 11.55
C LEU A 134 19.53 47.76 10.93
N SER A 135 19.88 46.61 10.34
CA SER A 135 18.91 45.69 9.74
C SER A 135 19.42 44.25 9.85
N GLY A 136 18.53 43.33 10.20
CA GLY A 136 18.82 41.90 10.21
C GLY A 136 17.59 41.06 10.51
N ASN A 137 17.71 39.74 10.37
CA ASN A 137 16.60 38.82 10.60
C ASN A 137 16.86 37.98 11.87
N TYR A 138 15.79 37.59 12.56
CA TYR A 138 15.87 36.76 13.76
C TYR A 138 14.77 35.68 13.78
N GLN A 139 15.13 34.45 14.17
CA GLN A 139 14.19 33.34 14.42
C GLN A 139 14.78 32.44 15.50
N PHE A 140 13.91 31.82 16.32
CA PHE A 140 14.30 30.75 17.24
C PHE A 140 13.25 29.62 17.23
N THR A 141 13.72 28.37 17.37
CA THR A 141 12.86 27.17 17.28
C THR A 141 12.80 26.36 18.58
N ALA A 142 13.75 26.56 19.50
CA ALA A 142 13.77 25.90 20.81
C ALA A 142 12.83 26.61 21.80
N GLU A 143 12.10 25.84 22.62
CA GLU A 143 11.39 26.39 23.79
C GLU A 143 12.38 27.19 24.65
N SER A 144 12.07 28.46 24.91
CA SER A 144 13.01 29.39 25.57
C SER A 144 12.26 30.30 26.54
N ALA A 145 12.88 30.56 27.69
CA ALA A 145 12.44 31.57 28.65
C ALA A 145 13.26 32.86 28.51
N ASP A 146 12.70 33.97 28.98
CA ASP A 146 13.37 35.28 29.12
C ASP A 146 14.01 35.80 27.83
N VAL A 147 13.27 35.79 26.71
CA VAL A 147 13.74 36.34 25.43
C VAL A 147 13.71 37.87 25.47
N GLN A 148 14.88 38.51 25.33
CA GLN A 148 15.04 39.97 25.42
C GLN A 148 15.80 40.50 24.19
N LEU A 149 15.28 41.55 23.56
CA LEU A 149 15.96 42.29 22.51
C LEU A 149 16.63 43.52 23.14
N TYR A 150 17.91 43.74 22.88
CA TYR A 150 18.62 44.90 23.42
C TYR A 150 19.62 45.49 22.44
N ALA A 151 19.89 46.78 22.59
CA ALA A 151 20.92 47.49 21.87
C ALA A 151 22.20 47.59 22.70
N GLU A 152 23.35 47.40 22.07
CA GLU A 152 24.67 47.45 22.70
C GLU A 152 25.67 48.19 21.81
N SER A 153 26.81 48.59 22.38
CA SER A 153 27.86 49.30 21.64
C SER A 153 29.24 48.70 21.89
N SER A 154 30.11 48.75 20.87
CA SER A 154 31.52 48.42 21.02
C SER A 154 32.28 49.39 21.94
N ASP A 155 31.75 50.59 22.20
CA ASP A 155 32.27 51.53 23.20
C ASP A 155 31.49 51.37 24.51
N ALA A 156 32.21 51.13 25.61
CA ALA A 156 31.64 50.93 26.94
C ALA A 156 30.96 52.18 27.52
N THR A 157 31.33 53.37 27.05
CA THR A 157 30.84 54.68 27.54
C THR A 157 30.06 55.47 26.50
N GLY A 158 30.04 55.00 25.24
CA GLY A 158 29.38 55.71 24.14
C GLY A 158 27.87 55.87 24.36
N GLU A 159 27.36 57.09 24.31
CA GLU A 159 25.93 57.37 24.42
C GLU A 159 25.30 57.43 23.02
N PHE A 160 24.08 56.91 22.87
CA PHE A 160 23.45 56.77 21.56
C PHE A 160 21.93 56.93 21.60
N TYR A 161 21.40 57.36 20.46
CA TYR A 161 19.98 57.41 20.14
C TYR A 161 19.58 56.19 19.33
N LEU A 162 18.38 55.68 19.57
CA LEU A 162 17.67 54.73 18.71
C LEU A 162 16.33 55.33 18.28
N ASP A 163 15.96 55.10 17.03
CA ASP A 163 14.70 55.57 16.48
C ASP A 163 14.17 54.63 15.39
N ASP A 164 12.88 54.74 15.08
CA ASP A 164 12.17 53.96 14.04
C ASP A 164 12.49 52.46 14.10
N ILE A 165 12.36 51.85 15.29
CA ILE A 165 12.59 50.41 15.45
C ILE A 165 11.37 49.69 14.90
N VAL A 166 11.55 48.84 13.89
CA VAL A 166 10.47 48.06 13.29
C VAL A 166 10.80 46.58 13.41
N VAL A 167 9.88 45.83 14.00
CA VAL A 167 9.90 44.36 14.05
C VAL A 167 8.76 43.84 13.19
N THR A 168 9.10 43.33 12.00
CA THR A 168 8.16 42.78 11.02
C THR A 168 8.18 41.26 11.11
N PRO A 169 7.05 40.60 11.43
CA PRO A 169 6.93 39.15 11.28
C PRO A 169 7.16 38.78 9.81
N LEU A 170 8.19 37.98 9.57
CA LEU A 170 8.30 37.20 8.36
C LEU A 170 7.32 36.03 8.54
N GLY A 171 6.64 35.58 7.47
CA GLY A 171 5.79 34.38 7.53
C GLY A 171 6.55 33.22 8.19
N ASP A 172 5.84 32.22 8.71
CA ASP A 172 6.51 31.01 9.22
C ASP A 172 7.39 30.45 8.09
N PRO A 173 8.73 30.56 8.17
CA PRO A 173 9.59 30.23 7.05
C PRO A 173 9.57 28.72 6.76
N THR A 174 8.99 27.93 7.66
CA THR A 174 8.71 26.51 7.47
C THR A 174 7.40 26.25 6.72
N ARG A 175 6.61 27.27 6.41
CA ARG A 175 5.37 27.16 5.62
C ARG A 175 5.46 27.86 4.26
N GLU A 176 6.46 28.72 4.10
CA GLU A 176 6.74 29.37 2.82
C GLU A 176 7.26 28.35 1.80
N PRO A 177 6.78 28.40 0.54
CA PRO A 177 7.28 27.51 -0.51
C PRO A 177 8.72 27.87 -0.87
N VAL A 178 9.56 26.85 -1.11
CA VAL A 178 10.90 27.02 -1.67
C VAL A 178 10.87 26.52 -3.11
N ASN A 179 11.22 27.37 -4.07
CA ASN A 179 11.22 27.01 -5.49
C ASN A 179 12.55 27.41 -6.15
N SER A 180 12.95 26.67 -7.18
CA SER A 180 14.06 27.05 -8.05
C SER A 180 13.72 26.77 -9.52
N ASP A 181 13.73 27.81 -10.34
CA ASP A 181 13.47 27.81 -11.79
C ASP A 181 14.71 28.21 -12.62
N PHE A 182 15.77 28.72 -11.96
CA PHE A 182 17.06 29.11 -12.56
C PHE A 182 16.99 30.19 -13.66
N GLU A 183 15.83 30.83 -13.86
CA GLU A 183 15.60 31.81 -14.93
C GLU A 183 16.39 33.12 -14.73
N ASP A 184 16.76 33.43 -13.48
CA ASP A 184 17.61 34.57 -13.15
C ASP A 184 19.10 34.37 -13.52
N GLY A 185 19.45 33.16 -13.99
CA GLY A 185 20.81 32.81 -14.40
C GLY A 185 21.78 32.58 -13.26
N THR A 186 21.28 32.37 -12.05
CA THR A 186 22.04 31.95 -10.87
C THR A 186 21.71 30.50 -10.51
N ALA A 187 22.46 29.93 -9.57
CA ALA A 187 22.16 28.60 -9.04
C ALA A 187 21.08 28.60 -7.94
N GLN A 188 20.48 29.76 -7.60
CA GLN A 188 19.39 29.90 -6.61
C GLN A 188 19.64 29.11 -5.31
N ASP A 189 20.79 29.37 -4.67
CA ASP A 189 21.26 28.75 -3.42
C ASP A 189 21.62 27.25 -3.49
N TRP A 190 21.49 26.60 -4.65
CA TRP A 190 22.02 25.26 -4.85
C TRP A 190 23.57 25.28 -4.82
N THR A 191 24.13 24.30 -4.12
CA THR A 191 25.56 24.15 -3.90
C THR A 191 26.04 22.77 -4.29
N SER A 192 27.31 22.67 -4.70
CA SER A 192 27.94 21.41 -5.04
C SER A 192 28.05 20.50 -3.82
N ARG A 193 27.50 19.29 -3.91
CA ARG A 193 27.79 18.19 -3.00
C ARG A 193 29.03 17.43 -3.51
N ALA A 194 30.07 17.44 -2.68
CA ALA A 194 31.40 16.89 -2.99
C ALA A 194 31.97 17.40 -4.32
N ALA A 195 32.29 16.54 -5.29
CA ALA A 195 33.06 16.93 -6.48
C ALA A 195 32.22 17.57 -7.60
N ALA A 196 30.89 17.57 -7.49
CA ALA A 196 30.02 18.07 -8.55
C ALA A 196 30.28 19.54 -8.89
N THR A 197 30.07 19.92 -10.14
CA THR A 197 30.09 21.31 -10.62
C THR A 197 28.69 21.70 -11.05
N LEU A 198 28.20 22.83 -10.55
CA LEU A 198 26.88 23.37 -10.84
C LEU A 198 26.99 24.64 -11.68
N GLN A 199 26.24 24.70 -12.78
CA GLN A 199 26.23 25.86 -13.67
C GLN A 199 24.84 26.10 -14.25
N PRO A 200 24.26 27.31 -14.12
CA PRO A 200 23.04 27.67 -14.85
C PRO A 200 23.26 27.54 -16.36
N SER A 201 22.34 26.88 -17.05
CA SER A 201 22.48 26.49 -18.46
C SER A 201 21.21 26.80 -19.24
N ALA A 202 21.38 27.17 -20.51
CA ALA A 202 20.31 27.32 -21.49
C ALA A 202 20.28 26.17 -22.51
N GLU A 203 21.07 25.11 -22.31
CA GLU A 203 21.16 23.97 -23.24
C GLU A 203 19.93 23.06 -23.17
N ALA A 204 19.33 22.96 -22.00
CA ALA A 204 18.07 22.26 -21.77
C ALA A 204 17.32 22.98 -20.65
N ALA A 205 16.00 23.08 -20.77
CA ALA A 205 15.10 23.57 -19.74
C ALA A 205 13.82 22.73 -19.80
N HIS A 206 13.17 22.51 -18.66
CA HIS A 206 11.88 21.85 -18.58
C HIS A 206 10.76 22.87 -18.82
N ALA A 207 10.78 23.96 -18.06
CA ALA A 207 9.98 25.15 -18.29
C ALA A 207 10.90 26.36 -18.51
N GLY A 208 10.39 27.43 -19.10
CA GLY A 208 11.18 28.64 -19.30
C GLY A 208 12.34 28.45 -20.30
N SER A 209 13.51 28.99 -19.96
CA SER A 209 14.68 29.10 -20.83
C SER A 209 15.97 28.59 -20.21
N ARG A 210 15.99 28.26 -18.92
CA ARG A 210 17.19 27.85 -18.19
C ARG A 210 16.92 26.66 -17.26
N SER A 211 17.99 25.97 -16.89
CA SER A 211 18.01 24.97 -15.83
C SER A 211 19.38 24.97 -15.14
N LEU A 212 19.60 24.08 -14.16
CA LEU A 212 20.88 23.87 -13.52
C LEU A 212 21.60 22.65 -14.08
N ALA A 213 22.72 22.85 -14.77
CA ALA A 213 23.59 21.78 -15.24
C ALA A 213 24.49 21.24 -14.11
N VAL A 214 24.58 19.92 -14.00
CA VAL A 214 25.39 19.19 -13.04
C VAL A 214 26.41 18.34 -13.79
N SER A 215 27.69 18.56 -13.52
CA SER A 215 28.81 17.85 -14.16
C SER A 215 29.94 17.56 -13.18
N GLY A 216 31.06 16.98 -13.64
CA GLY A 216 32.26 16.77 -12.82
C GLY A 216 32.08 15.79 -11.65
N ARG A 217 31.05 14.93 -11.71
CA ARG A 217 30.74 13.96 -10.64
C ARG A 217 31.80 12.86 -10.61
N SER A 218 32.23 12.48 -9.41
CA SER A 218 33.23 11.44 -9.11
C SER A 218 32.65 10.20 -8.45
N ALA A 219 31.44 10.32 -7.88
CA ALA A 219 30.68 9.23 -7.30
C ALA A 219 29.17 9.39 -7.57
N SER A 220 28.41 8.31 -7.38
CA SER A 220 26.96 8.29 -7.61
C SER A 220 26.17 9.21 -6.67
N TRP A 221 26.76 9.55 -5.53
CA TRP A 221 26.16 10.43 -4.53
C TRP A 221 26.58 11.91 -4.69
N ASP A 222 27.53 12.21 -5.58
CA ASP A 222 27.87 13.61 -5.93
C ASP A 222 26.69 14.24 -6.67
N GLY A 223 26.43 15.53 -6.46
CA GLY A 223 25.29 16.18 -7.10
C GLY A 223 24.99 17.59 -6.57
N PRO A 224 23.85 18.17 -6.97
CA PRO A 224 23.38 19.44 -6.45
C PRO A 224 22.70 19.22 -5.08
N ALA A 225 22.96 20.14 -4.13
CA ALA A 225 22.32 20.15 -2.82
C ALA A 225 21.84 21.55 -2.42
N LEU A 226 20.68 21.64 -1.79
CA LEU A 226 20.05 22.87 -1.31
C LEU A 226 19.83 22.77 0.20
N ASN A 227 20.41 23.70 0.96
CA ASN A 227 20.22 23.79 2.40
C ASN A 227 18.79 24.26 2.71
N VAL A 228 18.02 23.43 3.40
CA VAL A 228 16.63 23.70 3.81
C VAL A 228 16.48 23.76 5.33
N PHE A 229 17.59 23.92 6.06
CA PHE A 229 17.57 24.14 7.50
C PHE A 229 16.76 25.39 7.85
N GLY A 230 15.85 25.27 8.83
CA GLY A 230 14.90 26.33 9.18
C GLY A 230 13.74 26.53 8.18
N ARG A 231 13.68 25.74 7.10
CA ARG A 231 12.58 25.71 6.12
C ARG A 231 11.63 24.53 6.31
N MET A 232 11.91 23.65 7.27
CA MET A 232 11.04 22.55 7.67
C MET A 232 10.87 22.54 9.19
N ALA A 233 9.64 22.37 9.67
CA ALA A 233 9.31 22.22 11.07
C ALA A 233 9.25 20.73 11.45
N LYS A 234 9.66 20.41 12.69
CA LYS A 234 9.61 19.04 13.20
C LYS A 234 8.16 18.58 13.38
N GLY A 235 7.83 17.42 12.81
CA GLY A 235 6.49 16.85 12.79
C GLY A 235 5.63 17.30 11.61
N ASP A 236 6.07 18.30 10.84
CA ASP A 236 5.34 18.80 9.67
C ASP A 236 5.76 18.06 8.40
N LYS A 237 4.79 17.86 7.50
CA LYS A 237 4.94 17.15 6.22
C LYS A 237 5.14 18.14 5.08
N TYR A 238 6.04 17.82 4.16
CA TYR A 238 6.39 18.63 3.00
C TYR A 238 6.28 17.79 1.73
N ALA A 239 5.70 18.36 0.67
CA ALA A 239 5.74 17.81 -0.67
C ALA A 239 6.94 18.40 -1.41
N LEU A 240 7.81 17.54 -1.93
CA LEU A 240 8.98 17.94 -2.70
C LEU A 240 8.87 17.39 -4.11
N SER A 241 9.29 18.20 -5.10
CA SER A 241 9.39 17.77 -6.48
C SER A 241 10.55 18.46 -7.20
N VAL A 242 11.13 17.78 -8.18
CA VAL A 242 12.13 18.35 -9.07
C VAL A 242 12.13 17.65 -10.41
N TRP A 243 12.32 18.38 -11.50
CA TRP A 243 12.50 17.82 -12.82
C TRP A 243 13.98 17.56 -13.10
N VAL A 244 14.29 16.38 -13.62
CA VAL A 244 15.65 15.99 -13.97
C VAL A 244 15.71 15.46 -15.40
N ARG A 245 16.85 15.68 -16.06
CA ARG A 245 17.11 15.20 -17.43
C ARG A 245 18.57 14.81 -17.57
N LEU A 246 18.85 13.72 -18.27
CA LEU A 246 20.23 13.30 -18.54
C LEU A 246 21.00 14.32 -19.40
N GLY A 247 22.30 14.44 -19.14
CA GLY A 247 23.22 15.17 -20.01
C GLY A 247 23.43 14.44 -21.35
N PRO A 248 23.93 15.15 -22.39
CA PRO A 248 23.99 14.64 -23.76
C PRO A 248 24.85 13.37 -23.96
N GLU A 249 25.76 13.07 -23.03
CA GLU A 249 26.64 11.88 -23.09
C GLU A 249 26.01 10.62 -22.45
N ALA A 250 24.88 10.74 -21.77
CA ALA A 250 24.24 9.64 -21.05
C ALA A 250 23.02 9.09 -21.82
N THR A 251 23.01 7.78 -22.04
CA THR A 251 21.96 7.08 -22.80
C THR A 251 20.84 6.52 -21.93
N ALA A 252 21.11 6.28 -20.65
CA ALA A 252 20.15 5.90 -19.62
C ALA A 252 20.78 6.12 -18.24
N GLY A 253 19.96 6.37 -17.22
CA GLY A 253 20.41 6.58 -15.84
C GLY A 253 19.24 6.67 -14.88
N ARG A 254 19.48 6.33 -13.61
CA ARG A 254 18.48 6.42 -12.55
C ARG A 254 18.85 7.51 -11.56
N LEU A 255 17.96 8.47 -11.34
CA LEU A 255 18.14 9.61 -10.43
C LEU A 255 17.09 9.60 -9.33
N GLY A 256 17.48 9.95 -8.10
CA GLY A 256 16.62 10.02 -6.91
C GLY A 256 16.76 11.34 -6.16
N LEU A 257 15.77 11.64 -5.32
CA LEU A 257 15.71 12.83 -4.46
C LEU A 257 15.82 12.40 -2.99
N SER A 258 16.77 12.96 -2.25
CA SER A 258 17.09 12.55 -0.89
C SER A 258 17.25 13.75 0.05
N ILE A 259 17.09 13.52 1.34
CA ILE A 259 17.40 14.46 2.42
C ILE A 259 18.66 13.96 3.14
N GLU A 260 19.58 14.87 3.43
CA GLU A 260 20.62 14.71 4.42
C GLU A 260 20.25 15.52 5.66
N ARG A 261 20.15 14.85 6.80
CA ARG A 261 20.05 15.49 8.11
C ARG A 261 21.31 15.22 8.92
N ARG A 262 21.67 16.14 9.80
CA ARG A 262 22.71 15.90 10.81
C ARG A 262 22.23 16.28 12.19
N THR A 263 22.79 15.58 13.16
CA THR A 263 22.70 15.91 14.58
C THR A 263 24.13 15.83 15.11
N GLY A 264 24.72 16.99 15.42
CA GLY A 264 26.17 17.12 15.55
C GLY A 264 26.86 16.75 14.23
N ASP A 265 27.99 16.04 14.33
CA ASP A 265 28.76 15.62 13.16
C ASP A 265 28.25 14.32 12.51
N THR A 266 27.10 13.78 12.93
CA THR A 266 26.58 12.48 12.45
C THR A 266 25.54 12.69 11.35
N PRO A 267 25.83 12.32 10.09
CA PRO A 267 24.85 12.40 9.02
C PRO A 267 23.90 11.21 9.02
N SER A 268 22.68 11.44 8.55
CA SER A 268 21.70 10.42 8.20
C SER A 268 21.02 10.82 6.89
N TYR A 269 20.69 9.82 6.08
CA TYR A 269 20.20 10.01 4.72
C TYR A 269 18.85 9.33 4.55
N GLU A 270 17.88 10.07 4.02
CA GLU A 270 16.49 9.62 3.90
C GLU A 270 16.01 9.85 2.47
N ARG A 271 15.32 8.87 1.90
CA ARG A 271 14.84 8.92 0.51
C ARG A 271 13.49 9.63 0.45
N VAL A 272 13.38 10.66 -0.39
CA VAL A 272 12.11 11.34 -0.69
C VAL A 272 11.46 10.73 -1.94
N ALA A 273 12.25 10.52 -3.00
CA ALA A 273 11.80 9.86 -4.21
C ALA A 273 12.82 8.79 -4.64
N SER A 274 12.41 7.52 -4.66
CA SER A 274 13.22 6.39 -5.15
C SER A 274 13.76 6.65 -6.56
N PRO A 275 14.92 6.08 -6.94
CA PRO A 275 15.52 6.38 -8.22
C PRO A 275 14.58 5.99 -9.36
N LYS A 276 14.26 6.94 -10.25
CA LYS A 276 13.45 6.70 -11.44
C LYS A 276 14.36 6.57 -12.65
N ASP A 277 13.97 5.72 -13.59
CA ASP A 277 14.59 5.69 -14.92
C ASP A 277 14.38 7.04 -15.61
N VAL A 278 15.47 7.62 -16.11
CA VAL A 278 15.47 8.87 -16.86
C VAL A 278 15.97 8.54 -18.27
N PRO A 279 15.08 8.43 -19.27
CA PRO A 279 15.48 8.19 -20.65
C PRO A 279 16.34 9.32 -21.20
N ALA A 280 17.21 9.00 -22.16
CA ALA A 280 18.03 10.00 -22.82
C ALA A 280 17.17 11.07 -23.49
N GLY A 281 17.42 12.33 -23.13
CA GLY A 281 16.76 13.47 -23.73
C GLY A 281 15.41 13.84 -23.13
N GLU A 282 14.88 13.07 -22.19
CA GLU A 282 13.58 13.29 -21.56
C GLU A 282 13.70 13.92 -20.17
N TRP A 283 12.70 14.72 -19.80
CA TRP A 283 12.54 15.25 -18.45
C TRP A 283 11.65 14.31 -17.64
N VAL A 284 12.10 13.96 -16.44
CA VAL A 284 11.36 13.10 -15.51
C VAL A 284 11.23 13.82 -14.17
N GLN A 285 10.03 13.83 -13.61
CA GLN A 285 9.79 14.41 -12.30
C GLN A 285 10.09 13.40 -11.18
N LEU A 286 11.00 13.77 -10.29
CA LEU A 286 11.19 13.13 -9.00
C LEU A 286 10.30 13.84 -7.99
N SER A 287 9.43 13.09 -7.30
CA SER A 287 8.51 13.68 -6.33
C SER A 287 8.19 12.72 -5.19
N GLY A 288 7.91 13.28 -4.02
CA GLY A 288 7.58 12.54 -2.80
C GLY A 288 7.21 13.48 -1.66
N THR A 289 6.94 12.91 -0.49
CA THR A 289 6.71 13.69 0.74
C THR A 289 7.77 13.37 1.79
N TYR A 290 8.03 14.31 2.69
CA TYR A 290 8.98 14.17 3.78
C TYR A 290 8.44 14.80 5.07
N THR A 291 8.54 14.08 6.18
CA THR A 291 8.20 14.58 7.52
C THR A 291 9.48 14.67 8.35
N LEU A 292 9.84 15.87 8.82
CA LEU A 292 11.02 16.02 9.67
C LEU A 292 10.74 15.48 11.08
N ALA A 293 11.18 14.27 11.39
CA ALA A 293 10.89 13.62 12.69
C ALA A 293 11.97 13.85 13.78
N TYR A 294 13.03 14.58 13.45
CA TYR A 294 14.25 14.69 14.27
C TYR A 294 14.56 16.14 14.61
N ASP A 295 15.20 16.33 15.76
CA ASP A 295 15.91 17.58 16.04
C ASP A 295 17.24 17.54 15.27
N VAL A 296 17.48 18.56 14.45
CA VAL A 296 18.62 18.62 13.53
C VAL A 296 19.35 19.94 13.69
N ASP A 297 20.63 19.97 13.36
CA ASP A 297 21.44 21.20 13.22
C ASP A 297 21.87 21.45 11.76
N PHE A 298 21.61 20.49 10.87
CA PHE A 298 21.76 20.62 9.43
C PHE A 298 20.66 19.85 8.71
N LEU A 299 20.12 20.43 7.64
CA LEU A 299 19.14 19.80 6.78
C LEU A 299 19.34 20.25 5.33
N SER A 300 19.48 19.30 4.42
CA SER A 300 19.72 19.59 3.01
C SER A 300 18.98 18.61 2.12
N VAL A 301 18.38 19.10 1.04
CA VAL A 301 17.83 18.28 -0.04
C VAL A 301 18.86 18.15 -1.14
N TYR A 302 18.98 16.97 -1.74
CA TYR A 302 19.94 16.73 -2.82
C TYR A 302 19.44 15.69 -3.83
N VAL A 303 19.97 15.79 -5.06
CA VAL A 303 19.72 14.82 -6.13
C VAL A 303 20.96 13.99 -6.37
N GLU A 304 20.77 12.68 -6.47
CA GLU A 304 21.85 11.70 -6.66
C GLU A 304 21.47 10.67 -7.71
N SER A 305 22.46 9.97 -8.26
CA SER A 305 22.22 8.80 -9.12
C SER A 305 22.31 7.51 -8.32
N GLU A 306 21.54 6.50 -8.71
CA GLU A 306 21.65 5.17 -8.10
C GLU A 306 23.03 4.56 -8.37
N THR A 307 23.50 4.72 -9.61
CA THR A 307 24.83 4.30 -10.07
C THR A 307 25.41 5.32 -11.05
N GLY A 308 26.71 5.21 -11.35
CA GLY A 308 27.38 6.03 -12.37
C GLY A 308 27.63 7.49 -11.97
N THR A 309 28.34 8.21 -12.84
CA THR A 309 28.80 9.59 -12.62
C THR A 309 28.44 10.52 -13.78
N PHE A 310 27.39 10.18 -14.52
CA PHE A 310 26.96 10.93 -15.69
C PHE A 310 26.48 12.35 -15.32
N PRO A 311 26.65 13.32 -16.23
CA PRO A 311 26.09 14.66 -16.06
C PRO A 311 24.57 14.64 -16.23
N PHE A 312 23.89 15.59 -15.60
CA PHE A 312 22.44 15.76 -15.69
C PHE A 312 22.04 17.21 -15.48
N TYR A 313 20.78 17.53 -15.76
CA TYR A 313 20.15 18.82 -15.54
C TYR A 313 19.08 18.70 -14.46
N LEU A 314 18.89 19.77 -13.71
CA LEU A 314 17.87 19.92 -12.67
C LEU A 314 17.07 21.20 -12.94
N ASP A 315 15.76 21.13 -12.82
CA ASP A 315 14.86 22.25 -13.09
C ASP A 315 13.58 22.20 -12.25
N ASP A 316 12.89 23.33 -12.12
CA ASP A 316 11.58 23.46 -11.47
C ASP A 316 11.49 22.75 -10.10
N PHE A 317 12.48 22.96 -9.24
CA PHE A 317 12.42 22.46 -7.86
C PHE A 317 11.27 23.14 -7.12
N SER A 318 10.52 22.37 -6.34
CA SER A 318 9.48 22.89 -5.45
C SER A 318 9.44 22.10 -4.15
N MET A 319 9.33 22.81 -3.04
CA MET A 319 9.06 22.27 -1.70
C MET A 319 7.92 23.07 -1.06
N LYS A 320 6.86 22.38 -0.64
CA LYS A 320 5.64 23.00 -0.09
C LYS A 320 5.20 22.29 1.18
N TYR A 321 4.86 23.07 2.20
CA TYR A 321 4.20 22.53 3.40
C TYR A 321 2.85 21.91 3.04
N VAL A 322 2.59 20.72 3.57
CA VAL A 322 1.33 19.98 3.41
C VAL A 322 0.54 20.14 4.70
N GLN A 323 -0.51 20.96 4.65
CA GLN A 323 -1.38 21.12 5.80
C GLN A 323 -2.15 19.82 6.07
N PRO A 324 -1.95 19.16 7.23
CA PRO A 324 -2.67 17.93 7.53
C PRO A 324 -4.14 18.23 7.82
N LYS A 325 -5.00 17.28 7.44
CA LYS A 325 -6.39 17.28 7.87
C LYS A 325 -6.47 16.87 9.35
N PRO A 326 -7.30 17.52 10.18
CA PRO A 326 -7.51 17.09 11.55
C PRO A 326 -8.12 15.68 11.63
N ILE A 327 -7.75 14.93 12.67
CA ILE A 327 -8.33 13.60 12.94
C ILE A 327 -9.83 13.71 13.26
N GLN A 328 -10.58 12.64 12.97
CA GLN A 328 -11.99 12.56 13.32
C GLN A 328 -12.17 12.24 14.81
N THR A 329 -12.64 13.22 15.58
CA THR A 329 -12.84 13.07 17.04
C THR A 329 -14.26 12.70 17.45
N ASP A 330 -15.19 12.62 16.49
CA ASP A 330 -16.60 12.31 16.67
C ASP A 330 -16.97 10.85 16.35
N ILE A 331 -16.00 10.04 15.93
CA ILE A 331 -16.16 8.58 15.70
C ILE A 331 -15.64 7.76 16.90
N PRO A 332 -16.15 6.55 17.15
CA PRO A 332 -15.69 5.74 18.29
C PRO A 332 -14.18 5.40 18.25
N ALA A 333 -13.52 5.21 19.39
CA ALA A 333 -12.14 4.70 19.35
C ALA A 333 -12.13 3.19 19.01
N LEU A 334 -11.16 2.72 18.22
CA LEU A 334 -11.06 1.31 17.82
C LEU A 334 -10.85 0.41 19.06
N LYS A 335 -9.95 0.81 19.96
CA LYS A 335 -9.66 0.13 21.24
C LYS A 335 -10.88 -0.10 22.13
N ASP A 336 -11.92 0.73 22.02
CA ASP A 336 -13.14 0.61 22.82
C ASP A 336 -14.19 -0.32 22.18
N LYS A 337 -13.91 -0.85 20.97
CA LYS A 337 -14.86 -1.62 20.14
C LYS A 337 -14.43 -3.07 19.92
N VAL A 338 -13.36 -3.48 20.59
CA VAL A 338 -12.82 -4.85 20.52
C VAL A 338 -12.48 -5.36 21.93
N PRO A 339 -12.54 -6.69 22.16
CA PRO A 339 -12.30 -7.30 23.47
C PRO A 339 -10.82 -7.65 23.75
N PHE A 340 -9.90 -7.29 22.86
CA PHE A 340 -8.46 -7.56 22.92
C PHE A 340 -7.68 -6.25 22.78
N VAL A 341 -6.35 -6.27 22.99
CA VAL A 341 -5.51 -5.10 22.69
C VAL A 341 -5.62 -4.77 21.21
N MET A 342 -6.08 -3.56 20.90
CA MET A 342 -6.00 -3.02 19.54
C MET A 342 -4.67 -2.29 19.39
N GLY A 343 -3.79 -2.82 18.56
CA GLY A 343 -2.45 -2.29 18.32
C GLY A 343 -2.27 -1.64 16.96
N SER A 344 -1.25 -0.78 16.83
CA SER A 344 -0.73 -0.30 15.54
C SER A 344 0.79 -0.40 15.51
N ALA A 345 1.36 -0.75 14.36
CA ALA A 345 2.76 -0.45 14.11
C ALA A 345 2.95 1.06 13.96
N LEU A 346 4.15 1.55 14.28
CA LEU A 346 4.54 2.93 14.09
C LEU A 346 6.05 3.04 13.87
N THR A 347 6.43 4.08 13.17
CA THR A 347 7.79 4.60 13.06
C THR A 347 7.88 5.96 13.74
N ARG A 348 9.09 6.53 13.83
CA ARG A 348 9.29 7.82 14.51
C ARG A 348 8.40 8.96 13.98
N PRO A 349 8.27 9.22 12.67
CA PRO A 349 7.37 10.25 12.14
C PRO A 349 5.91 10.12 12.61
N ASP A 350 5.42 8.88 12.72
CA ASP A 350 4.02 8.56 13.02
C ASP A 350 3.66 8.93 14.47
N ALA A 351 4.63 8.99 15.37
CA ALA A 351 4.44 9.40 16.76
C ALA A 351 4.37 10.94 16.96
N LEU A 352 4.36 11.73 15.88
CA LEU A 352 4.32 13.19 15.91
C LEU A 352 3.03 13.73 15.26
N GLY A 353 2.69 14.98 15.59
CA GLY A 353 1.58 15.71 14.97
C GLY A 353 0.25 14.96 15.00
N VAL A 354 -0.53 15.12 13.92
CA VAL A 354 -1.85 14.50 13.77
C VAL A 354 -1.82 12.97 13.72
N HIS A 355 -0.71 12.36 13.28
CA HIS A 355 -0.54 10.90 13.29
C HIS A 355 -0.45 10.39 14.74
N GLY A 356 0.35 11.06 15.57
CA GLY A 356 0.46 10.73 17.00
C GLY A 356 -0.87 10.90 17.74
N GLU A 357 -1.66 11.90 17.37
CA GLU A 357 -3.02 12.11 17.89
C GLU A 357 -3.97 10.96 17.49
N LEU A 358 -3.91 10.50 16.23
CA LEU A 358 -4.70 9.36 15.74
C LEU A 358 -4.34 8.08 16.52
N LEU A 359 -3.03 7.80 16.66
CA LEU A 359 -2.49 6.67 17.41
C LEU A 359 -3.01 6.67 18.85
N ALA A 360 -2.84 7.79 19.57
CA ALA A 360 -3.29 7.96 20.95
C ALA A 360 -4.81 7.77 21.12
N ARG A 361 -5.58 8.21 20.14
CA ARG A 361 -7.03 8.10 20.14
C ARG A 361 -7.49 6.67 19.95
N HIS A 362 -7.04 6.00 18.89
CA HIS A 362 -7.66 4.76 18.42
C HIS A 362 -7.04 3.49 18.99
N PHE A 363 -5.78 3.52 19.42
CA PHE A 363 -5.03 2.33 19.77
C PHE A 363 -4.64 2.27 21.26
N SER A 364 -4.43 1.05 21.74
CA SER A 364 -4.05 0.71 23.12
C SER A 364 -2.74 -0.06 23.21
N GLY A 365 -2.18 -0.45 22.06
CA GLY A 365 -0.86 -1.06 21.97
C GLY A 365 -0.11 -0.57 20.74
N VAL A 366 1.21 -0.70 20.78
CA VAL A 366 2.07 -0.29 19.66
C VAL A 366 3.25 -1.24 19.45
N THR A 367 3.73 -1.30 18.21
CA THR A 367 4.93 -2.05 17.81
C THR A 367 5.85 -1.14 17.00
N PRO A 368 7.07 -0.80 17.47
CA PRO A 368 8.06 -0.13 16.64
C PRO A 368 8.36 -0.95 15.37
N GLY A 369 8.11 -0.37 14.20
CA GLY A 369 8.15 -1.10 12.93
C GLY A 369 9.57 -1.50 12.50
N ASN A 370 10.57 -0.69 12.84
CA ASN A 370 11.98 -0.95 12.50
C ASN A 370 12.98 -0.64 13.62
N GLU A 371 12.64 0.28 14.51
CA GLU A 371 13.53 0.94 15.47
C GLU A 371 14.04 0.01 16.58
N LEU A 372 13.50 -1.20 16.69
CA LEU A 372 13.95 -2.24 17.62
C LEU A 372 14.49 -3.50 16.90
N LYS A 373 14.64 -3.48 15.57
CA LYS A 373 15.34 -4.53 14.82
C LYS A 373 16.86 -4.43 15.06
N TRP A 374 17.59 -5.51 14.73
CA TRP A 374 19.01 -5.59 15.05
C TRP A 374 19.83 -4.52 14.33
N ASP A 375 19.59 -4.30 13.03
CA ASP A 375 20.34 -3.29 12.26
C ASP A 375 20.15 -1.86 12.79
N ALA A 376 18.97 -1.54 13.32
CA ALA A 376 18.64 -0.26 13.93
C ALA A 376 19.23 -0.09 15.34
N THR A 377 19.44 -1.18 16.08
CA THR A 377 19.84 -1.14 17.49
C THR A 377 21.29 -1.49 17.75
N GLU A 378 21.95 -2.23 16.87
CA GLU A 378 23.37 -2.61 16.97
C GLU A 378 24.01 -2.70 15.57
N PRO A 379 24.17 -1.56 14.86
CA PRO A 379 24.71 -1.54 13.50
C PRO A 379 26.15 -2.07 13.39
N ARG A 380 26.93 -2.01 14.48
CA ARG A 380 28.27 -2.62 14.60
C ARG A 380 28.41 -3.34 15.94
N GLU A 381 29.27 -4.35 15.98
CA GLU A 381 29.47 -5.19 17.18
C GLU A 381 29.77 -4.34 18.43
N GLY A 382 28.85 -4.36 19.40
CA GLY A 382 28.95 -3.61 20.65
C GLY A 382 28.62 -2.11 20.58
N GLU A 383 28.34 -1.56 19.39
CA GLU A 383 27.89 -0.16 19.21
C GLU A 383 26.36 -0.11 19.15
N PHE A 384 25.73 0.07 20.32
CA PHE A 384 24.27 0.14 20.41
C PHE A 384 23.70 1.55 20.19
N THR A 385 22.59 1.62 19.46
CA THR A 385 21.80 2.83 19.18
C THR A 385 20.38 2.67 19.70
N PHE A 386 19.94 3.57 20.59
CA PHE A 386 18.61 3.47 21.24
C PHE A 386 17.71 4.68 21.06
N ALA A 387 18.20 5.76 20.45
CA ALA A 387 17.47 7.05 20.43
C ALA A 387 16.07 6.95 19.81
N ASP A 388 15.90 6.14 18.77
CA ASP A 388 14.61 5.95 18.10
C ASP A 388 13.70 4.97 18.85
N GLY A 389 14.25 3.85 19.31
CA GLY A 389 13.52 2.91 20.16
C GLY A 389 13.02 3.55 21.46
N ASP A 390 13.88 4.32 22.15
CA ASP A 390 13.53 5.05 23.36
C ASP A 390 12.41 6.06 23.11
N PHE A 391 12.47 6.80 22.00
CA PHE A 391 11.46 7.79 21.65
C PHE A 391 10.07 7.16 21.48
N LEU A 392 9.98 6.02 20.77
CA LEU A 392 8.72 5.32 20.56
C LEU A 392 8.22 4.64 21.84
N VAL A 393 9.11 4.07 22.64
CA VAL A 393 8.78 3.50 23.96
C VAL A 393 8.24 4.59 24.91
N ASP A 394 8.83 5.77 24.89
CA ASP A 394 8.39 6.91 25.71
C ASP A 394 7.08 7.52 25.21
N PHE A 395 6.82 7.54 23.89
CA PHE A 395 5.50 7.85 23.35
C PHE A 395 4.44 6.89 23.90
N ALA A 396 4.65 5.58 23.74
CA ALA A 396 3.73 4.56 24.20
C ALA A 396 3.47 4.64 25.71
N THR A 397 4.53 4.80 26.50
CA THR A 397 4.44 4.91 27.97
C THR A 397 3.63 6.14 28.39
N ARG A 398 3.86 7.30 27.76
CA ARG A 398 3.09 8.54 28.04
C ARG A 398 1.60 8.41 27.73
N HIS A 399 1.25 7.58 26.75
CA HIS A 399 -0.13 7.33 26.35
C HIS A 399 -0.75 6.07 26.99
N GLY A 400 -0.03 5.41 27.91
CA GLY A 400 -0.53 4.22 28.62
C GLY A 400 -0.76 3.01 27.69
N MET A 401 0.00 2.90 26.61
CA MET A 401 -0.11 1.81 25.63
C MET A 401 0.79 0.62 26.00
N THR A 402 0.34 -0.59 25.68
CA THR A 402 1.19 -1.79 25.76
C THR A 402 2.16 -1.83 24.59
N ILE A 403 3.42 -2.21 24.82
CA ILE A 403 4.45 -2.24 23.77
C ILE A 403 4.80 -3.69 23.43
N ARG A 404 4.86 -3.99 22.13
CA ARG A 404 5.49 -5.20 21.59
C ARG A 404 6.85 -4.84 21.01
N GLY A 405 7.91 -5.50 21.48
CA GLY A 405 9.25 -5.37 20.94
C GLY A 405 9.45 -6.27 19.73
N HIS A 406 9.83 -5.67 18.60
CA HIS A 406 9.97 -6.35 17.31
C HIS A 406 11.27 -5.90 16.62
N THR A 407 12.26 -6.76 16.41
CA THR A 407 12.38 -8.17 16.86
C THR A 407 13.84 -8.47 17.19
N LEU A 408 14.08 -9.46 18.07
CA LEU A 408 15.41 -9.74 18.61
C LEU A 408 16.30 -10.58 17.69
N ALA A 409 15.72 -11.44 16.85
CA ALA A 409 16.47 -12.25 15.89
C ALA A 409 15.63 -12.54 14.65
N TRP A 410 16.10 -12.08 13.50
CA TRP A 410 15.44 -12.26 12.21
C TRP A 410 16.47 -12.57 11.13
N HIS A 411 16.05 -13.20 10.04
CA HIS A 411 16.94 -13.48 8.92
C HIS A 411 17.16 -12.25 8.02
N SER A 412 16.27 -11.26 8.11
CA SER A 412 16.37 -9.95 7.46
C SER A 412 16.74 -8.89 8.50
N GLN A 413 17.16 -7.70 8.03
CA GLN A 413 17.49 -6.53 8.86
C GLN A 413 18.40 -6.86 10.07
N THR A 414 19.34 -7.78 9.83
CA THR A 414 20.41 -8.15 10.75
C THR A 414 21.74 -7.81 10.08
N PRO A 415 22.62 -7.02 10.71
CA PRO A 415 23.87 -6.60 10.10
C PRO A 415 24.77 -7.78 9.69
N ASP A 416 25.44 -7.67 8.55
CA ASP A 416 26.29 -8.75 8.04
C ASP A 416 27.38 -9.18 9.04
N TRP A 417 27.91 -8.25 9.84
CA TRP A 417 28.98 -8.53 10.81
C TRP A 417 28.62 -9.64 11.80
N VAL A 418 27.33 -9.80 12.11
CA VAL A 418 26.82 -10.82 13.04
C VAL A 418 27.27 -12.22 12.62
N PHE A 419 27.26 -12.49 11.31
CA PHE A 419 27.60 -13.80 10.73
C PHE A 419 29.04 -13.90 10.21
N GLN A 420 29.75 -12.77 10.10
CA GLN A 420 31.11 -12.76 9.56
C GLN A 420 32.07 -13.56 10.45
N ASN A 421 32.73 -14.55 9.84
CA ASN A 421 33.67 -15.48 10.48
C ASN A 421 33.12 -16.17 11.74
N ALA A 422 31.79 -16.27 11.85
CA ALA A 422 31.14 -16.83 13.02
C ALA A 422 31.04 -18.35 12.89
N ASP A 423 31.66 -19.06 13.84
CA ASP A 423 31.22 -20.40 14.18
C ASP A 423 29.98 -20.33 15.09
N LYS A 424 29.46 -21.51 15.45
CA LYS A 424 28.28 -21.63 16.31
C LYS A 424 28.47 -20.94 17.66
N GLU A 425 29.63 -21.08 18.30
CA GLU A 425 29.87 -20.51 19.63
C GLU A 425 29.87 -18.98 19.57
N LEU A 426 30.59 -18.41 18.59
CA LEU A 426 30.65 -16.97 18.41
C LEU A 426 29.28 -16.39 18.05
N LEU A 427 28.53 -17.03 17.15
CA LEU A 427 27.20 -16.55 16.75
C LEU A 427 26.23 -16.53 17.94
N LEU A 428 26.21 -17.59 18.75
CA LEU A 428 25.35 -17.65 19.93
C LEU A 428 25.76 -16.63 21.00
N LYS A 429 27.05 -16.34 21.15
CA LYS A 429 27.54 -15.30 22.05
C LYS A 429 27.12 -13.89 21.62
N ARG A 430 27.18 -13.60 20.31
CA ARG A 430 26.69 -12.34 19.74
C ARG A 430 25.19 -12.18 19.98
N LEU A 431 24.42 -13.22 19.69
CA LEU A 431 22.99 -13.28 19.98
C LEU A 431 22.65 -13.07 21.45
N GLU A 432 23.34 -13.76 22.35
CA GLU A 432 23.14 -13.58 23.79
C GLU A 432 23.42 -12.14 24.23
N THR A 433 24.50 -11.54 23.73
CA THR A 433 24.87 -10.15 24.07
C THR A 433 23.79 -9.17 23.61
N HIS A 434 23.34 -9.31 22.37
CA HIS A 434 22.30 -8.47 21.79
C HIS A 434 20.96 -8.59 22.54
N VAL A 435 20.44 -9.81 22.66
CA VAL A 435 19.17 -10.12 23.34
C VAL A 435 19.20 -9.61 24.77
N ARG A 436 20.27 -9.90 25.52
CA ARG A 436 20.37 -9.49 26.92
C ARG A 436 20.40 -7.96 27.04
N THR A 437 21.08 -7.27 26.15
CA THR A 437 21.18 -5.80 26.17
C THR A 437 19.82 -5.14 25.92
N LEU A 438 19.13 -5.50 24.83
CA LEU A 438 17.83 -4.92 24.49
C LEU A 438 16.76 -5.24 25.53
N VAL A 439 16.60 -6.51 25.90
CA VAL A 439 15.55 -6.93 26.84
C VAL A 439 15.79 -6.34 28.23
N THR A 440 17.04 -6.26 28.69
CA THR A 440 17.36 -5.61 29.98
C THR A 440 17.05 -4.12 29.96
N ARG A 441 17.38 -3.41 28.87
CA ARG A 441 17.13 -1.97 28.73
C ARG A 441 15.65 -1.63 28.88
N TYR A 442 14.77 -2.41 28.24
CA TYR A 442 13.34 -2.14 28.19
C TYR A 442 12.52 -2.96 29.19
N LYS A 443 13.18 -3.60 30.15
CA LYS A 443 12.55 -4.41 31.19
C LYS A 443 11.41 -3.65 31.88
N GLY A 444 10.24 -4.29 31.96
CA GLY A 444 9.04 -3.71 32.56
C GLY A 444 8.36 -2.58 31.77
N LYS A 445 8.92 -2.17 30.63
CA LYS A 445 8.26 -1.25 29.67
C LYS A 445 7.65 -2.01 28.49
N ILE A 446 8.38 -3.00 27.95
CA ILE A 446 7.91 -3.84 26.85
C ILE A 446 7.26 -5.11 27.39
N ALA A 447 5.99 -5.32 27.06
CA ALA A 447 5.18 -6.40 27.63
C ALA A 447 5.30 -7.72 26.86
N ALA A 448 5.65 -7.65 25.57
CA ALA A 448 5.82 -8.82 24.70
C ALA A 448 7.00 -8.62 23.76
N TRP A 449 7.75 -9.67 23.46
CA TRP A 449 8.84 -9.67 22.48
C TRP A 449 8.61 -10.73 21.41
N ASP A 450 8.73 -10.32 20.14
CA ASP A 450 9.01 -11.24 19.05
C ASP A 450 10.48 -11.65 19.17
N VAL A 451 10.74 -12.80 19.80
CA VAL A 451 12.10 -13.25 20.13
C VAL A 451 12.81 -13.77 18.89
N VAL A 452 12.10 -14.52 18.05
CA VAL A 452 12.56 -14.90 16.72
C VAL A 452 11.44 -14.65 15.71
N ASN A 453 11.82 -14.16 14.54
CA ASN A 453 10.90 -13.82 13.47
C ASN A 453 11.16 -14.70 12.22
N GLU A 454 10.11 -15.21 11.61
CA GLU A 454 10.10 -15.84 10.28
C GLU A 454 11.10 -17.00 10.13
N VAL A 455 11.05 -17.93 11.08
CA VAL A 455 11.96 -19.08 11.16
C VAL A 455 11.47 -20.28 10.34
N VAL A 456 10.24 -20.22 9.81
CA VAL A 456 9.63 -21.29 9.00
C VAL A 456 9.78 -20.99 7.50
N ASP A 457 10.12 -22.04 6.76
CA ASP A 457 10.02 -22.14 5.31
C ASP A 457 9.37 -23.48 5.00
N GLU A 458 8.09 -23.44 4.67
CA GLU A 458 7.26 -24.60 4.41
C GLU A 458 7.78 -25.47 3.27
N ASN A 459 8.60 -24.92 2.36
CA ASN A 459 9.16 -25.64 1.23
C ASN A 459 10.32 -26.56 1.62
N GLN A 460 10.86 -26.40 2.83
CA GLN A 460 11.94 -27.26 3.32
C GLN A 460 11.39 -28.57 3.89
N PRO A 461 12.11 -29.71 3.75
CA PRO A 461 11.66 -31.00 4.27
C PRO A 461 11.40 -31.04 5.78
N ASP A 462 12.10 -30.20 6.55
CA ASP A 462 11.95 -30.03 8.00
C ASP A 462 11.12 -28.79 8.37
N GLY A 463 10.62 -28.04 7.38
CA GLY A 463 9.84 -26.81 7.56
C GLY A 463 10.64 -25.60 8.07
N LEU A 464 11.98 -25.66 8.13
CA LEU A 464 12.82 -24.63 8.74
C LEU A 464 13.57 -23.80 7.70
N ARG A 465 13.50 -22.48 7.81
CA ARG A 465 14.19 -21.56 6.90
C ARG A 465 15.71 -21.77 6.94
N ARG A 466 16.32 -21.86 5.76
CA ARG A 466 17.79 -21.93 5.59
C ARG A 466 18.44 -20.55 5.71
N SER A 467 18.29 -19.93 6.87
CA SER A 467 18.97 -18.67 7.21
C SER A 467 20.39 -18.95 7.72
N LYS A 468 21.27 -17.95 7.65
CA LYS A 468 22.63 -18.04 8.26
C LYS A 468 22.57 -18.45 9.74
N TRP A 469 21.53 -18.04 10.47
CA TRP A 469 21.24 -18.50 11.84
C TRP A 469 21.13 -20.02 11.93
N TYR A 470 20.26 -20.60 11.10
CA TYR A 470 19.99 -22.04 11.11
C TYR A 470 21.16 -22.85 10.54
N GLU A 471 21.82 -22.36 9.49
CA GLU A 471 22.96 -23.04 8.87
C GLU A 471 24.17 -23.14 9.81
N ILE A 472 24.44 -22.09 10.59
CA ILE A 472 25.58 -22.05 11.52
C ILE A 472 25.25 -22.71 12.87
N ALA A 473 24.06 -22.45 13.44
CA ALA A 473 23.73 -22.85 14.80
C ALA A 473 22.58 -23.86 14.93
N GLY A 474 21.91 -24.24 13.85
CA GLY A 474 20.72 -25.09 13.90
C GLY A 474 19.60 -24.45 14.72
N LEU A 475 18.89 -25.22 15.54
CA LEU A 475 17.85 -24.67 16.43
C LEU A 475 18.40 -24.01 17.71
N ASP A 476 19.73 -24.05 17.95
CA ASP A 476 20.29 -23.54 19.21
C ASP A 476 20.24 -22.01 19.31
N PHE A 477 20.14 -21.28 18.19
CA PHE A 477 19.92 -19.83 18.24
C PHE A 477 18.54 -19.52 18.83
N ILE A 478 17.48 -20.26 18.45
CA ILE A 478 16.13 -20.07 19.01
C ILE A 478 16.16 -20.38 20.52
N ARG A 479 16.73 -21.54 20.90
CA ARG A 479 16.84 -21.91 22.32
C ARG A 479 17.58 -20.86 23.14
N THR A 480 18.68 -20.34 22.60
CA THR A 480 19.51 -19.33 23.25
C THR A 480 18.76 -18.00 23.39
N ALA A 481 18.15 -17.49 22.32
CA ALA A 481 17.40 -16.24 22.35
C ALA A 481 16.28 -16.26 23.40
N PHE A 482 15.46 -17.32 23.42
CA PHE A 482 14.37 -17.45 24.40
C PHE A 482 14.87 -17.59 25.84
N ARG A 483 15.91 -18.39 26.06
CA ARG A 483 16.53 -18.52 27.40
C ARG A 483 17.01 -17.16 27.89
N VAL A 484 17.80 -16.45 27.09
CA VAL A 484 18.41 -15.17 27.47
C VAL A 484 17.35 -14.09 27.65
N ALA A 485 16.33 -14.04 26.79
CA ALA A 485 15.22 -13.12 26.94
C ALA A 485 14.48 -13.33 28.27
N ARG A 486 14.16 -14.60 28.62
CA ARG A 486 13.52 -14.94 29.90
C ARG A 486 14.39 -14.59 31.12
N GLU A 487 15.71 -14.79 31.02
CA GLU A 487 16.65 -14.41 32.09
C GLU A 487 16.69 -12.89 32.31
N ALA A 488 16.65 -12.10 31.23
CA ALA A 488 16.71 -10.64 31.28
C ALA A 488 15.40 -10.05 31.84
N ASP A 489 14.25 -10.47 31.30
CA ASP A 489 12.92 -10.08 31.77
C ASP A 489 12.00 -11.29 32.00
N PRO A 490 11.86 -11.73 33.26
CA PRO A 490 10.97 -12.83 33.62
C PRO A 490 9.48 -12.55 33.39
N ASP A 491 9.06 -11.29 33.30
CA ASP A 491 7.65 -10.90 33.25
C ASP A 491 7.16 -10.62 31.81
N ALA A 492 8.07 -10.36 30.87
CA ALA A 492 7.73 -10.18 29.46
C ALA A 492 7.25 -11.50 28.82
N LYS A 493 6.25 -11.41 27.94
CA LYS A 493 5.79 -12.55 27.14
C LYS A 493 6.68 -12.75 25.91
N LEU A 494 7.07 -13.99 25.64
CA LEU A 494 8.03 -14.34 24.60
C LEU A 494 7.36 -15.10 23.44
N PHE A 495 7.47 -14.56 22.23
CA PHE A 495 6.77 -15.02 21.03
C PHE A 495 7.72 -15.52 19.94
N ILE A 496 7.27 -16.55 19.21
CA ILE A 496 7.72 -16.82 17.84
C ILE A 496 6.72 -16.13 16.91
N ASN A 497 7.17 -15.28 15.99
CA ASN A 497 6.32 -14.54 15.05
C ASN A 497 6.60 -14.98 13.60
N ASP A 498 5.57 -15.18 12.79
CA ASP A 498 5.73 -15.61 11.38
C ASP A 498 4.54 -15.16 10.50
N TYR A 499 4.79 -14.99 9.20
CA TYR A 499 3.76 -14.72 8.18
C TYR A 499 3.17 -16.01 7.62
N ASN A 500 2.07 -15.92 6.87
CA ASN A 500 1.44 -17.05 6.17
C ASN A 500 1.01 -18.22 7.07
N THR A 501 0.91 -18.01 8.39
CA THR A 501 0.48 -19.03 9.36
C THR A 501 -0.98 -19.46 9.21
N GLU A 502 -1.74 -18.72 8.45
CA GLU A 502 -3.10 -18.99 7.98
C GLU A 502 -3.14 -20.03 6.85
N PHE A 503 -2.00 -20.32 6.21
CA PHE A 503 -1.89 -21.39 5.21
C PHE A 503 -1.52 -22.73 5.87
N PRO A 504 -2.21 -23.85 5.55
CA PRO A 504 -2.07 -25.12 6.28
C PRO A 504 -0.64 -25.66 6.38
N ARG A 505 0.15 -25.63 5.30
CA ARG A 505 1.51 -26.21 5.28
C ARG A 505 2.44 -25.46 6.25
N LYS A 506 2.44 -24.13 6.17
CA LYS A 506 3.27 -23.29 7.05
C LYS A 506 2.75 -23.30 8.48
N ARG A 507 1.42 -23.32 8.68
CA ARG A 507 0.76 -23.53 9.98
C ARG A 507 1.30 -24.76 10.70
N GLU A 508 1.29 -25.91 10.03
CA GLU A 508 1.68 -27.18 10.66
C GLU A 508 3.19 -27.25 10.91
N ALA A 509 4.02 -26.68 10.04
CA ALA A 509 5.45 -26.56 10.27
C ALA A 509 5.76 -25.71 11.52
N LEU A 510 5.14 -24.53 11.65
CA LEU A 510 5.28 -23.69 12.84
C LEU A 510 4.72 -24.37 14.09
N TYR A 511 3.56 -25.03 14.00
CA TYR A 511 2.96 -25.77 15.11
C TYR A 511 3.89 -26.88 15.61
N ALA A 512 4.49 -27.66 14.69
CA ALA A 512 5.43 -28.72 15.02
C ALA A 512 6.69 -28.16 15.71
N LEU A 513 7.22 -27.04 15.22
CA LEU A 513 8.36 -26.35 15.82
C LEU A 513 8.05 -25.88 17.24
N VAL A 514 6.95 -25.15 17.44
CA VAL A 514 6.54 -24.64 18.77
C VAL A 514 6.30 -25.80 19.73
N LYS A 515 5.58 -26.84 19.29
CA LYS A 515 5.33 -28.04 20.11
C LYS A 515 6.64 -28.71 20.54
N ARG A 516 7.59 -28.84 19.61
CA ARG A 516 8.92 -29.42 19.89
C ARG A 516 9.67 -28.58 20.92
N LEU A 517 9.83 -27.28 20.68
CA LEU A 517 10.60 -26.39 21.55
C LEU A 517 10.00 -26.28 22.97
N LYS A 518 8.66 -26.22 23.09
CA LYS A 518 7.99 -26.31 24.40
C LYS A 518 8.24 -27.65 25.09
N GLY A 519 8.21 -28.75 24.34
CA GLY A 519 8.57 -30.08 24.86
C GLY A 519 10.01 -30.20 25.35
N GLU A 520 10.92 -29.38 24.79
CA GLU A 520 12.32 -29.24 25.21
C GLU A 520 12.52 -28.25 26.37
N GLY A 521 11.45 -27.59 26.86
CA GLY A 521 11.51 -26.63 27.96
C GLY A 521 11.88 -25.20 27.58
N VAL A 522 11.85 -24.86 26.28
CA VAL A 522 12.08 -23.47 25.82
C VAL A 522 10.89 -22.60 26.28
N PRO A 523 11.13 -21.41 26.89
CA PRO A 523 10.09 -20.60 27.52
C PRO A 523 9.27 -19.79 26.48
N ILE A 524 8.52 -20.49 25.63
CA ILE A 524 7.62 -19.88 24.64
C ILE A 524 6.24 -19.66 25.27
N ASP A 525 5.85 -18.40 25.43
CA ASP A 525 4.54 -18.04 25.98
C ASP A 525 3.48 -17.94 24.88
N GLY A 526 3.88 -17.52 23.67
CA GLY A 526 2.93 -17.21 22.62
C GLY A 526 3.44 -17.41 21.19
N VAL A 527 2.50 -17.32 20.24
CA VAL A 527 2.75 -17.31 18.80
C VAL A 527 2.12 -16.07 18.18
N GLY A 528 2.90 -15.36 17.36
CA GLY A 528 2.47 -14.21 16.58
C GLY A 528 2.09 -14.64 15.16
N HIS A 529 0.95 -14.18 14.69
CA HIS A 529 0.42 -14.39 13.35
C HIS A 529 0.41 -13.04 12.63
N GLN A 530 1.36 -12.80 11.72
CA GLN A 530 1.50 -11.48 11.07
C GLN A 530 0.21 -11.08 10.33
N LEU A 531 -0.33 -11.97 9.50
CA LEU A 531 -1.52 -11.76 8.67
C LEU A 531 -1.39 -10.59 7.67
N HIS A 532 -0.33 -10.60 6.85
CA HIS A 532 -0.26 -9.76 5.65
C HIS A 532 -1.16 -10.36 4.55
N LEU A 533 -2.41 -9.91 4.48
CA LEU A 533 -3.44 -10.51 3.63
C LEU A 533 -3.72 -9.65 2.40
N ASN A 534 -4.54 -10.19 1.49
CA ASN A 534 -5.16 -9.39 0.44
C ASN A 534 -6.69 -9.42 0.54
N ILE A 535 -7.31 -8.62 -0.33
CA ILE A 535 -8.74 -8.36 -0.38
C ILE A 535 -9.59 -9.61 -0.63
N GLU A 536 -9.01 -10.70 -1.16
CA GLU A 536 -9.72 -11.95 -1.47
C GLU A 536 -9.27 -13.15 -0.61
N HIS A 537 -7.97 -13.29 -0.33
CA HIS A 537 -7.38 -14.51 0.21
C HIS A 537 -6.51 -14.30 1.46
N PRO A 538 -6.33 -15.36 2.27
CA PRO A 538 -7.10 -16.61 2.31
C PRO A 538 -8.46 -16.41 3.01
N PRO A 539 -9.42 -17.35 2.94
CA PRO A 539 -10.71 -17.16 3.62
C PRO A 539 -10.53 -16.98 5.13
N ALA A 540 -11.40 -16.19 5.77
CA ALA A 540 -11.30 -15.90 7.20
C ALA A 540 -11.38 -17.16 8.09
N SER A 541 -12.01 -18.24 7.59
CA SER A 541 -12.01 -19.56 8.23
C SER A 541 -10.62 -20.19 8.37
N SER A 542 -9.68 -19.89 7.46
CA SER A 542 -8.30 -20.36 7.57
C SER A 542 -7.57 -19.70 8.74
N VAL A 543 -7.83 -18.42 8.97
CA VAL A 543 -7.34 -17.68 10.15
C VAL A 543 -7.94 -18.26 11.43
N GLU A 544 -9.25 -18.54 11.44
CA GLU A 544 -9.91 -19.19 12.58
C GLU A 544 -9.31 -20.55 12.90
N ALA A 545 -9.07 -21.38 11.87
CA ALA A 545 -8.45 -22.69 12.02
C ALA A 545 -7.02 -22.60 12.58
N THR A 546 -6.25 -21.57 12.21
CA THR A 546 -4.92 -21.32 12.81
C THR A 546 -5.04 -21.02 14.30
N ILE A 547 -5.94 -20.13 14.69
CA ILE A 547 -6.13 -19.76 16.09
C ILE A 547 -6.56 -20.97 16.93
N GLU A 548 -7.44 -21.81 16.39
CA GLU A 548 -7.87 -23.04 17.05
C GLU A 548 -6.77 -24.08 17.15
N ARG A 549 -5.93 -24.19 16.12
CA ARG A 549 -4.82 -25.14 16.09
C ARG A 549 -3.81 -24.84 17.19
N PHE A 550 -3.33 -23.60 17.29
CA PHE A 550 -2.30 -23.23 18.27
C PHE A 550 -2.83 -23.17 19.71
N ALA A 551 -4.13 -22.92 19.91
CA ALA A 551 -4.74 -23.01 21.24
C ALA A 551 -4.55 -24.39 21.90
N THR A 552 -4.39 -25.47 21.11
CA THR A 552 -4.11 -26.82 21.63
C THR A 552 -2.72 -26.96 22.29
N LEU A 553 -1.80 -26.02 22.05
CA LEU A 553 -0.48 -25.97 22.71
C LEU A 553 -0.48 -25.19 24.03
N GLY A 554 -1.62 -24.59 24.41
CA GLY A 554 -1.71 -23.73 25.59
C GLY A 554 -0.75 -22.54 25.52
N VAL A 555 -0.60 -21.95 24.33
CA VAL A 555 0.15 -20.71 24.11
C VAL A 555 -0.84 -19.55 23.96
N ASP A 556 -0.41 -18.36 24.35
CA ASP A 556 -1.08 -17.12 23.95
C ASP A 556 -0.94 -16.92 22.43
N GLN A 557 -1.84 -16.16 21.83
CA GLN A 557 -1.80 -15.87 20.41
C GLN A 557 -2.09 -14.40 20.17
N GLN A 558 -1.39 -13.82 19.20
CA GLN A 558 -1.57 -12.42 18.80
C GLN A 558 -1.57 -12.34 17.28
N VAL A 559 -2.48 -11.52 16.73
CA VAL A 559 -2.33 -11.03 15.35
C VAL A 559 -1.43 -9.81 15.44
N THR A 560 -0.32 -9.82 14.69
CA THR A 560 0.82 -8.94 14.97
C THR A 560 1.04 -7.85 13.93
N GLU A 561 0.65 -8.06 12.67
CA GLU A 561 1.04 -7.20 11.54
C GLU A 561 -0.08 -7.10 10.47
N LEU A 562 -1.34 -7.05 10.90
CA LEU A 562 -2.48 -7.13 9.99
C LEU A 562 -2.50 -5.95 9.01
N ASP A 563 -2.51 -6.28 7.72
CA ASP A 563 -2.85 -5.39 6.63
C ASP A 563 -3.60 -6.17 5.54
N VAL A 564 -4.38 -5.46 4.72
CA VAL A 564 -5.21 -6.09 3.66
C VAL A 564 -4.99 -5.35 2.35
N SER A 565 -4.02 -5.81 1.55
CA SER A 565 -3.75 -5.27 0.22
C SER A 565 -5.01 -5.27 -0.65
N VAL A 566 -5.26 -4.16 -1.37
CA VAL A 566 -6.37 -4.10 -2.36
C VAL A 566 -6.09 -4.90 -3.64
N TYR A 567 -4.88 -5.45 -3.77
CA TYR A 567 -4.45 -6.27 -4.90
C TYR A 567 -4.24 -7.72 -4.51
N THR A 568 -4.50 -8.63 -5.45
CA THR A 568 -4.22 -10.06 -5.36
C THR A 568 -2.97 -10.49 -6.15
N ASP A 569 -2.31 -9.56 -6.83
CA ASP A 569 -1.15 -9.81 -7.69
C ASP A 569 -0.04 -8.76 -7.52
N PHE A 570 1.05 -8.96 -8.25
CA PHE A 570 2.24 -8.12 -8.26
C PHE A 570 2.45 -7.41 -9.62
N VAL A 571 1.38 -7.16 -10.39
CA VAL A 571 1.50 -6.53 -11.72
C VAL A 571 0.52 -5.38 -11.92
N SER A 572 -0.66 -5.45 -11.32
CA SER A 572 -1.69 -4.42 -11.45
C SER A 572 -1.34 -3.17 -10.64
N SER A 573 -1.83 -2.02 -11.10
CA SER A 573 -1.70 -0.73 -10.42
C SER A 573 -2.98 0.09 -10.63
N TYR A 574 -3.21 1.06 -9.74
CA TYR A 574 -4.32 2.00 -9.82
C TYR A 574 -3.76 3.42 -9.70
N ASP A 575 -4.16 4.33 -10.58
CA ASP A 575 -3.90 5.77 -10.39
C ASP A 575 -4.76 6.34 -9.26
N THR A 576 -5.94 5.77 -9.06
CA THR A 576 -6.84 6.04 -7.95
C THR A 576 -7.58 4.76 -7.61
N ILE A 577 -7.64 4.40 -6.34
CA ILE A 577 -8.29 3.16 -5.90
C ILE A 577 -9.80 3.29 -6.09
N PRO A 578 -10.45 2.38 -6.84
CA PRO A 578 -11.89 2.39 -7.02
C PRO A 578 -12.65 2.32 -5.69
N PRO A 579 -13.67 3.17 -5.46
CA PRO A 579 -14.44 3.16 -4.20
C PRO A 579 -15.05 1.81 -3.85
N GLU A 580 -15.44 1.00 -4.84
CA GLU A 580 -15.98 -0.35 -4.62
C GLU A 580 -14.96 -1.33 -4.03
N LEU A 581 -13.66 -1.17 -4.33
CA LEU A 581 -12.61 -1.98 -3.72
C LEU A 581 -12.42 -1.60 -2.26
N LEU A 582 -12.52 -0.31 -1.91
CA LEU A 582 -12.49 0.13 -0.52
C LEU A 582 -13.68 -0.42 0.28
N VAL A 583 -14.86 -0.51 -0.34
CA VAL A 583 -16.04 -1.15 0.26
C VAL A 583 -15.81 -2.66 0.44
N GLN A 584 -15.30 -3.35 -0.57
CA GLN A 584 -14.97 -4.78 -0.47
C GLN A 584 -13.94 -5.04 0.64
N GLN A 585 -12.90 -4.21 0.74
CA GLN A 585 -11.95 -4.24 1.85
C GLN A 585 -12.63 -4.00 3.20
N GLY A 586 -13.63 -3.09 3.26
CA GLY A 586 -14.51 -2.92 4.42
C GLY A 586 -15.16 -4.21 4.90
N HIS A 587 -15.76 -4.98 3.98
CA HIS A 587 -16.34 -6.28 4.28
C HIS A 587 -15.28 -7.32 4.65
N ARG A 588 -14.10 -7.27 4.02
CA ARG A 588 -12.97 -8.14 4.35
C ARG A 588 -12.49 -7.95 5.79
N TYR A 589 -12.29 -6.70 6.23
CA TYR A 589 -11.97 -6.39 7.62
C TYR A 589 -13.06 -6.84 8.59
N LYS A 590 -14.33 -6.67 8.21
CA LYS A 590 -15.46 -7.18 9.01
C LYS A 590 -15.36 -8.69 9.22
N GLU A 591 -15.14 -9.47 8.16
CA GLU A 591 -15.03 -10.93 8.25
C GLU A 591 -13.91 -11.37 9.21
N LEU A 592 -12.74 -10.74 9.10
CA LEU A 592 -11.59 -11.02 9.96
C LEU A 592 -11.87 -10.65 11.42
N PHE A 593 -12.42 -9.45 11.67
CA PHE A 593 -12.72 -9.03 13.04
C PHE A 593 -13.88 -9.80 13.67
N ASP A 594 -14.81 -10.34 12.88
CA ASP A 594 -15.82 -11.28 13.39
C ASP A 594 -15.17 -12.58 13.87
N VAL A 595 -14.15 -13.10 13.18
CA VAL A 595 -13.32 -14.23 13.67
C VAL A 595 -12.60 -13.84 14.96
N PHE A 596 -11.90 -12.71 14.98
CA PHE A 596 -11.13 -12.28 16.15
C PHE A 596 -12.00 -12.11 17.40
N ARG A 597 -13.22 -11.57 17.25
CA ARG A 597 -14.19 -11.48 18.35
C ARG A 597 -14.64 -12.83 18.86
N ARG A 598 -14.94 -13.79 17.98
CA ARG A 598 -15.29 -15.16 18.38
C ARG A 598 -14.15 -15.85 19.11
N GLN A 599 -12.90 -15.57 18.69
CA GLN A 599 -11.70 -16.19 19.24
C GLN A 599 -11.03 -15.36 20.36
N ALA A 600 -11.67 -14.31 20.87
CA ALA A 600 -11.09 -13.37 21.84
C ALA A 600 -10.56 -14.02 23.13
N ALA A 601 -11.13 -15.17 23.54
CA ALA A 601 -10.64 -15.93 24.69
C ALA A 601 -9.26 -16.60 24.46
N LYS A 602 -8.82 -16.71 23.20
CA LYS A 602 -7.57 -17.35 22.77
C LYS A 602 -6.61 -16.37 22.08
N LEU A 603 -7.00 -15.11 21.94
CA LEU A 603 -6.31 -14.08 21.16
C LEU A 603 -6.21 -12.79 21.99
N SER A 604 -5.01 -12.44 22.43
CA SER A 604 -4.80 -11.32 23.37
C SER A 604 -4.60 -9.95 22.70
N SER A 605 -4.18 -9.92 21.43
CA SER A 605 -3.91 -8.69 20.68
C SER A 605 -4.19 -8.86 19.20
N VAL A 606 -4.65 -7.77 18.56
CA VAL A 606 -4.68 -7.59 17.10
C VAL A 606 -4.03 -6.26 16.78
N THR A 607 -2.90 -6.30 16.10
CA THR A 607 -2.13 -5.13 15.66
C THR A 607 -2.25 -4.97 14.15
N VAL A 608 -2.62 -3.78 13.69
CA VAL A 608 -2.54 -3.40 12.26
C VAL A 608 -1.16 -2.83 11.95
N TRP A 609 -0.61 -3.11 10.77
CA TRP A 609 0.77 -2.71 10.43
C TRP A 609 0.88 -1.29 9.87
N GLY A 610 0.46 -0.33 10.70
CA GLY A 610 0.43 1.11 10.44
C GLY A 610 -0.94 1.70 10.77
N GLU A 611 -1.01 2.99 11.09
CA GLU A 611 -2.26 3.65 11.45
C GLU A 611 -3.06 4.14 10.25
N SER A 612 -2.42 4.52 9.15
CA SER A 612 -3.06 5.10 7.95
C SER A 612 -2.35 4.68 6.67
N ASP A 613 -3.07 4.74 5.55
CA ASP A 613 -2.58 4.25 4.26
C ASP A 613 -1.29 4.94 3.78
N ASP A 614 -1.07 6.21 4.12
CA ASP A 614 0.10 6.99 3.69
C ASP A 614 1.42 6.55 4.35
N VAL A 615 1.36 5.84 5.48
CA VAL A 615 2.54 5.29 6.17
C VAL A 615 2.74 3.79 5.89
N SER A 616 1.90 3.19 5.05
CA SER A 616 1.97 1.76 4.77
C SER A 616 3.21 1.38 3.94
N TRP A 617 3.96 0.41 4.44
CA TRP A 617 5.10 -0.20 3.74
C TRP A 617 4.74 -0.78 2.36
N LEU A 618 3.47 -1.20 2.16
CA LEU A 618 2.95 -1.75 0.91
C LEU A 618 2.88 -0.73 -0.25
N ARG A 619 3.20 0.55 0.00
CA ARG A 619 3.36 1.56 -1.04
C ARG A 619 4.70 1.52 -1.76
N SER A 620 5.72 0.99 -1.09
CA SER A 620 7.09 0.97 -1.60
C SER A 620 7.62 -0.44 -1.86
N TRP A 621 7.08 -1.44 -1.16
CA TRP A 621 7.55 -2.82 -1.23
C TRP A 621 6.36 -3.78 -1.19
N PRO A 622 6.37 -4.92 -1.91
CA PRO A 622 7.44 -5.41 -2.78
C PRO A 622 7.51 -4.65 -4.11
N ILE A 623 6.48 -3.87 -4.43
CA ILE A 623 6.40 -3.06 -5.65
C ILE A 623 5.97 -1.65 -5.29
N PRO A 624 6.68 -0.61 -5.77
CA PRO A 624 6.24 0.77 -5.63
C PRO A 624 4.94 1.03 -6.40
N ARG A 625 3.80 1.05 -5.72
CA ARG A 625 2.47 1.38 -6.28
C ARG A 625 1.53 1.91 -5.21
N LEU A 626 0.48 2.62 -5.64
CA LEU A 626 -0.59 3.05 -4.74
C LEU A 626 -1.25 1.81 -4.11
N ASN A 627 -1.32 1.77 -2.78
CA ASN A 627 -2.05 0.75 -2.03
C ASN A 627 -2.78 1.44 -0.87
N ALA A 628 -3.87 0.83 -0.40
CA ALA A 628 -4.66 1.37 0.70
C ALA A 628 -5.05 0.25 1.68
N PRO A 629 -4.10 -0.38 2.37
CA PRO A 629 -4.37 -1.63 3.08
C PRO A 629 -4.89 -1.46 4.52
N LEU A 630 -4.96 -0.24 5.05
CA LEU A 630 -5.21 0.05 6.47
C LEU A 630 -6.60 0.64 6.73
N LEU A 631 -6.85 1.06 7.98
CA LEU A 631 -8.17 1.48 8.46
C LEU A 631 -8.50 2.95 8.16
N PHE A 632 -7.47 3.79 8.01
CA PHE A 632 -7.59 5.22 7.73
C PHE A 632 -6.89 5.57 6.41
N ASP A 633 -7.41 6.55 5.69
CA ASP A 633 -6.84 7.03 4.43
C ASP A 633 -5.65 7.98 4.64
N ASP A 634 -5.08 8.48 3.55
CA ASP A 634 -3.91 9.40 3.54
C ASP A 634 -4.17 10.72 4.26
N ASP A 635 -5.44 11.09 4.45
CA ASP A 635 -5.89 12.27 5.18
C ASP A 635 -6.27 11.93 6.64
N LEU A 636 -5.96 10.73 7.11
CA LEU A 636 -6.26 10.22 8.46
C LEU A 636 -7.76 10.09 8.75
N GLN A 637 -8.58 9.90 7.73
CA GLN A 637 -10.02 9.75 7.84
C GLN A 637 -10.45 8.28 7.76
N ALA A 638 -11.53 7.94 8.45
CA ALA A 638 -12.03 6.58 8.54
C ALA A 638 -12.53 6.04 7.19
N LYS A 639 -11.95 4.94 6.74
CA LYS A 639 -12.35 4.20 5.54
C LYS A 639 -13.51 3.24 5.81
N PRO A 640 -14.12 2.62 4.79
CA PRO A 640 -15.00 1.47 4.99
C PRO A 640 -14.34 0.35 5.82
N ALA A 641 -13.03 0.12 5.67
CA ALA A 641 -12.24 -0.78 6.53
C ALA A 641 -12.43 -0.52 8.02
N TYR A 642 -12.31 0.73 8.46
CA TYR A 642 -12.58 1.14 9.84
C TYR A 642 -14.02 0.80 10.28
N TRP A 643 -15.02 1.06 9.43
CA TRP A 643 -16.42 0.75 9.75
C TRP A 643 -16.69 -0.75 9.81
N GLY A 644 -16.01 -1.55 8.99
CA GLY A 644 -16.06 -3.01 9.09
C GLY A 644 -15.57 -3.53 10.45
N VAL A 645 -14.64 -2.81 11.09
CA VAL A 645 -14.23 -3.08 12.47
C VAL A 645 -15.25 -2.52 13.46
N VAL A 646 -15.57 -1.22 13.42
CA VAL A 646 -16.27 -0.54 14.53
C VAL A 646 -17.78 -0.72 14.53
N ASP A 647 -18.41 -0.62 13.35
CA ASP A 647 -19.86 -0.66 13.19
C ASP A 647 -20.19 -1.10 11.74
N PRO A 648 -20.28 -2.42 11.50
CA PRO A 648 -20.52 -2.96 10.16
C PRO A 648 -21.84 -2.53 9.53
N SER A 649 -22.78 -1.98 10.31
CA SER A 649 -24.05 -1.46 9.77
C SER A 649 -23.86 -0.20 8.91
N ARG A 650 -22.70 0.47 9.05
CA ARG A 650 -22.30 1.63 8.26
C ARG A 650 -21.55 1.28 6.99
N LEU A 651 -21.27 0.01 6.73
CA LEU A 651 -20.66 -0.42 5.48
C LEU A 651 -21.64 -0.24 4.32
N PRO A 652 -21.21 0.37 3.20
CA PRO A 652 -21.97 0.30 1.96
C PRO A 652 -22.14 -1.17 1.51
N PRO A 653 -23.22 -1.50 0.78
CA PRO A 653 -23.37 -2.84 0.19
C PRO A 653 -22.19 -3.17 -0.72
N SER A 654 -21.64 -4.38 -0.60
CA SER A 654 -20.59 -4.86 -1.51
C SER A 654 -21.19 -5.08 -2.90
N VAL A 655 -20.65 -4.43 -3.93
CA VAL A 655 -20.99 -4.74 -5.33
C VAL A 655 -20.20 -5.97 -5.75
N ARG A 656 -20.88 -7.12 -5.91
CA ARG A 656 -20.23 -8.36 -6.35
C ARG A 656 -20.03 -8.35 -7.87
N ARG A 657 -19.05 -9.07 -8.39
CA ARG A 657 -18.93 -9.33 -9.84
C ARG A 657 -19.19 -10.81 -10.11
N LEU A 658 -19.88 -11.11 -11.21
CA LEU A 658 -20.08 -12.47 -11.71
C LEU A 658 -19.80 -12.48 -13.21
N GLU A 659 -19.01 -13.44 -13.67
CA GLU A 659 -18.88 -13.71 -15.09
C GLU A 659 -20.02 -14.61 -15.57
N ALA A 660 -20.64 -14.24 -16.69
CA ALA A 660 -21.62 -15.02 -17.42
C ALA A 660 -20.98 -15.53 -18.72
N PRO A 661 -20.45 -16.77 -18.75
CA PRO A 661 -19.95 -17.40 -19.96
C PRO A 661 -20.99 -17.38 -21.07
N ALA A 662 -20.51 -17.30 -22.31
CA ALA A 662 -21.36 -17.40 -23.48
C ALA A 662 -22.12 -18.73 -23.49
N GLY A 663 -23.44 -18.68 -23.68
CA GLY A 663 -24.31 -19.84 -23.49
C GLY A 663 -25.78 -19.61 -23.81
N THR A 664 -26.48 -20.67 -24.23
CA THR A 664 -27.91 -20.62 -24.58
C THR A 664 -28.67 -21.86 -24.07
N PRO A 665 -28.67 -22.12 -22.75
CA PRO A 665 -29.32 -23.30 -22.17
C PRO A 665 -30.82 -23.30 -22.40
N LYS A 666 -31.44 -24.48 -22.30
CA LYS A 666 -32.89 -24.60 -22.49
C LYS A 666 -33.61 -24.14 -21.24
N VAL A 667 -34.49 -23.16 -21.38
CA VAL A 667 -35.37 -22.73 -20.29
C VAL A 667 -36.56 -23.69 -20.18
N ASP A 668 -36.38 -24.83 -19.52
CA ASP A 668 -37.41 -25.87 -19.32
C ASP A 668 -37.55 -26.37 -17.86
N GLY A 669 -36.77 -25.80 -16.94
CA GLY A 669 -36.74 -26.11 -15.52
C GLY A 669 -35.82 -27.29 -15.18
N ARG A 670 -35.07 -27.82 -16.15
CA ARG A 670 -34.11 -28.91 -15.96
C ARG A 670 -32.70 -28.33 -15.95
N ARG A 671 -31.86 -28.84 -15.06
CA ARG A 671 -30.46 -28.45 -15.02
C ARG A 671 -29.74 -29.16 -16.17
N ASP A 672 -29.54 -28.41 -17.26
CA ASP A 672 -28.69 -28.81 -18.39
C ASP A 672 -27.22 -28.93 -17.94
N LEU A 673 -26.45 -29.79 -18.62
CA LEU A 673 -25.01 -29.99 -18.36
C LEU A 673 -24.21 -28.67 -18.39
N GLU A 674 -24.65 -27.68 -19.17
CA GLU A 674 -24.03 -26.37 -19.27
C GLU A 674 -23.97 -25.61 -17.93
N TRP A 675 -24.94 -25.84 -17.04
CA TRP A 675 -24.97 -25.28 -15.69
C TRP A 675 -24.00 -26.00 -14.73
N ASP A 676 -23.67 -27.26 -15.00
CA ASP A 676 -22.76 -28.06 -14.16
C ASP A 676 -21.28 -27.80 -14.49
N LEU A 677 -20.99 -27.02 -15.53
CA LEU A 677 -19.61 -26.67 -15.90
C LEU A 677 -18.96 -25.68 -14.92
N LEU A 678 -19.78 -24.92 -14.18
CA LEU A 678 -19.34 -23.95 -13.18
C LEU A 678 -20.13 -24.15 -11.88
N PRO A 679 -19.60 -23.71 -10.73
CA PRO A 679 -20.32 -23.71 -9.46
C PRO A 679 -21.44 -22.65 -9.43
N ASP A 680 -22.41 -22.82 -8.53
CA ASP A 680 -23.45 -21.82 -8.28
C ASP A 680 -22.89 -20.67 -7.43
N SER A 681 -23.19 -19.42 -7.80
CA SER A 681 -22.89 -18.26 -6.97
C SER A 681 -23.84 -18.20 -5.77
N PRO A 682 -23.34 -18.22 -4.53
CA PRO A 682 -24.19 -18.27 -3.36
C PRO A 682 -24.94 -16.94 -3.12
N ILE A 683 -26.24 -17.05 -2.88
CA ILE A 683 -27.09 -16.00 -2.31
C ILE A 683 -27.12 -16.22 -0.79
N ALA A 684 -26.97 -15.15 -0.01
CA ALA A 684 -26.92 -15.24 1.46
C ALA A 684 -28.11 -16.03 2.03
N ARG A 685 -27.89 -16.79 3.11
CA ARG A 685 -28.98 -17.55 3.78
C ARG A 685 -29.76 -16.64 4.72
N VAL A 686 -31.08 -16.77 4.73
CA VAL A 686 -31.97 -16.15 5.72
C VAL A 686 -32.88 -17.23 6.31
N GLY A 687 -32.73 -17.50 7.61
CA GLY A 687 -33.45 -18.60 8.27
C GLY A 687 -33.13 -19.95 7.60
N ALA A 688 -34.18 -20.65 7.15
CA ALA A 688 -34.05 -21.92 6.44
C ALA A 688 -33.99 -21.78 4.90
N VAL A 689 -34.12 -20.55 4.38
CA VAL A 689 -34.11 -20.27 2.94
C VAL A 689 -32.70 -19.89 2.49
N SER A 690 -32.20 -20.58 1.46
CA SER A 690 -30.94 -20.24 0.78
C SER A 690 -31.07 -20.50 -0.72
N ALA A 691 -30.24 -19.84 -1.53
CA ALA A 691 -30.23 -20.10 -2.96
C ALA A 691 -28.82 -20.00 -3.56
N GLY A 692 -28.62 -20.73 -4.65
CA GLY A 692 -27.51 -20.56 -5.59
C GLY A 692 -28.01 -19.92 -6.88
N PHE A 693 -27.16 -19.16 -7.56
CA PHE A 693 -27.49 -18.48 -8.81
C PHE A 693 -26.37 -18.63 -9.85
N GLN A 694 -26.73 -18.79 -11.12
CA GLN A 694 -25.79 -18.75 -12.24
C GLN A 694 -26.35 -17.93 -13.40
N ALA A 695 -25.45 -17.42 -14.24
CA ALA A 695 -25.80 -16.72 -15.47
C ALA A 695 -25.02 -17.25 -16.69
N ARG A 696 -25.64 -17.23 -17.86
CA ARG A 696 -25.02 -17.37 -19.18
C ARG A 696 -25.45 -16.21 -20.06
N SER A 697 -24.57 -15.76 -20.94
CA SER A 697 -24.86 -14.64 -21.84
C SER A 697 -25.00 -15.09 -23.29
N SER A 698 -25.99 -14.55 -23.99
CA SER A 698 -26.06 -14.60 -25.46
C SER A 698 -25.53 -13.33 -26.13
N GLY A 699 -25.00 -12.39 -25.34
CA GLY A 699 -24.69 -11.01 -25.74
C GLY A 699 -25.91 -10.08 -25.75
N LYS A 700 -27.13 -10.59 -25.94
CA LYS A 700 -28.38 -9.79 -25.96
C LYS A 700 -29.31 -10.04 -24.77
N ALA A 701 -29.09 -11.14 -24.05
CA ALA A 701 -29.91 -11.55 -22.92
C ALA A 701 -29.08 -12.41 -21.96
N LEU A 702 -29.50 -12.43 -20.70
CA LEU A 702 -28.99 -13.34 -19.68
C LEU A 702 -29.92 -14.54 -19.54
N TYR A 703 -29.39 -15.74 -19.69
CA TYR A 703 -30.01 -16.94 -19.17
C TYR A 703 -29.60 -17.05 -17.71
N VAL A 704 -30.55 -17.24 -16.81
CA VAL A 704 -30.30 -17.32 -15.37
C VAL A 704 -30.90 -18.60 -14.80
N LEU A 705 -30.15 -19.22 -13.90
CA LEU A 705 -30.57 -20.36 -13.07
C LEU A 705 -30.56 -19.90 -11.61
N ALA A 706 -31.62 -20.20 -10.87
CA ALA A 706 -31.65 -20.08 -9.42
C ALA A 706 -32.11 -21.39 -8.79
N GLU A 707 -31.28 -21.97 -7.93
CA GLU A 707 -31.59 -23.16 -7.13
C GLU A 707 -31.97 -22.73 -5.72
N VAL A 708 -33.26 -22.76 -5.40
CA VAL A 708 -33.78 -22.33 -4.10
C VAL A 708 -33.97 -23.54 -3.20
N THR A 709 -33.31 -23.52 -2.04
CA THR A 709 -33.61 -24.36 -0.90
C THR A 709 -34.60 -23.62 -0.01
N ASP A 710 -35.80 -24.17 0.11
CA ASP A 710 -36.87 -23.67 0.96
C ASP A 710 -37.70 -24.88 1.44
N PRO A 711 -37.59 -25.24 2.73
CA PRO A 711 -38.32 -26.39 3.27
C PRO A 711 -39.83 -26.14 3.38
N THR A 712 -40.29 -24.90 3.19
CA THR A 712 -41.70 -24.54 3.18
C THR A 712 -42.20 -24.39 1.74
N ALA A 713 -43.46 -24.74 1.47
CA ALA A 713 -44.05 -24.63 0.14
C ALA A 713 -45.14 -23.55 0.14
N GLY A 714 -44.75 -22.31 -0.17
CA GLY A 714 -45.63 -21.16 -0.28
C GLY A 714 -45.97 -20.82 -1.73
N LYS A 715 -47.24 -20.51 -2.02
CA LYS A 715 -47.67 -20.07 -3.36
C LYS A 715 -47.09 -18.70 -3.79
N ASP A 716 -46.62 -17.93 -2.81
CA ASP A 716 -46.07 -16.58 -2.99
C ASP A 716 -44.53 -16.54 -2.92
N ASP A 717 -43.90 -17.70 -2.74
CA ASP A 717 -42.45 -17.88 -2.90
C ASP A 717 -42.07 -17.49 -4.34
N ARG A 718 -41.01 -16.70 -4.49
CA ARG A 718 -40.61 -16.15 -5.79
C ARG A 718 -39.13 -15.83 -5.87
N VAL A 719 -38.60 -15.84 -7.09
CA VAL A 719 -37.30 -15.25 -7.43
C VAL A 719 -37.55 -14.01 -8.28
N THR A 720 -36.89 -12.91 -7.93
CA THR A 720 -36.92 -11.65 -8.69
C THR A 720 -35.53 -11.38 -9.23
N PHE A 721 -35.40 -11.34 -10.55
CA PHE A 721 -34.18 -10.92 -11.25
C PHE A 721 -34.35 -9.47 -11.67
N THR A 722 -33.66 -8.52 -11.03
CA THR A 722 -33.64 -7.11 -11.43
C THR A 722 -32.45 -6.88 -12.34
N VAL A 723 -32.69 -6.64 -13.62
CA VAL A 723 -31.62 -6.41 -14.62
C VAL A 723 -31.69 -4.98 -15.11
N ASN A 724 -30.60 -4.21 -14.96
CA ASN A 724 -30.53 -2.78 -15.25
C ASN A 724 -31.70 -1.99 -14.62
N GLY A 725 -32.04 -2.35 -13.37
CA GLY A 725 -33.13 -1.75 -12.60
C GLY A 725 -34.55 -2.13 -13.04
N THR A 726 -34.71 -3.16 -13.90
CA THR A 726 -36.00 -3.73 -14.32
C THR A 726 -36.27 -5.06 -13.62
N PRO A 727 -37.29 -5.17 -12.74
CA PRO A 727 -37.54 -6.39 -11.95
C PRO A 727 -38.41 -7.42 -12.69
N TYR A 728 -37.82 -8.58 -13.00
CA TYR A 728 -38.48 -9.74 -13.59
C TYR A 728 -38.77 -10.78 -12.50
N VAL A 729 -40.05 -11.01 -12.20
CA VAL A 729 -40.50 -11.89 -11.12
C VAL A 729 -40.92 -13.25 -11.68
N VAL A 730 -40.48 -14.32 -11.03
CA VAL A 730 -40.91 -15.70 -11.29
C VAL A 730 -41.37 -16.34 -9.98
N LYS A 731 -42.67 -16.65 -9.87
CA LYS A 731 -43.25 -17.35 -8.71
C LYS A 731 -42.97 -18.84 -8.78
N ARG A 732 -42.92 -19.50 -7.62
CA ARG A 732 -42.82 -20.96 -7.48
C ARG A 732 -43.90 -21.73 -8.25
N THR A 733 -45.08 -21.12 -8.44
CA THR A 733 -46.18 -21.69 -9.23
C THR A 733 -45.92 -21.70 -10.75
N GLY A 734 -44.84 -21.07 -11.21
CA GLY A 734 -44.51 -20.88 -12.62
C GLY A 734 -45.06 -19.59 -13.23
N ALA A 735 -45.84 -18.80 -12.48
CA ALA A 735 -46.30 -17.50 -12.96
C ALA A 735 -45.14 -16.49 -13.02
N SER A 736 -44.92 -15.85 -14.17
CA SER A 736 -43.89 -14.82 -14.35
C SER A 736 -44.45 -13.49 -14.87
N TYR A 737 -43.86 -12.37 -14.45
CA TYR A 737 -44.26 -11.01 -14.83
C TYR A 737 -43.14 -9.98 -14.59
N VAL A 738 -43.24 -8.81 -15.22
CA VAL A 738 -42.35 -7.66 -14.93
C VAL A 738 -43.04 -6.76 -13.90
N ALA A 739 -42.39 -6.46 -12.78
CA ALA A 739 -42.96 -5.62 -11.72
C ALA A 739 -42.71 -4.11 -12.00
N LYS A 740 -43.60 -3.24 -11.50
CA LYS A 740 -43.41 -1.79 -11.57
C LYS A 740 -42.40 -1.33 -10.52
N ARG A 741 -41.58 -0.31 -10.85
CA ARG A 741 -40.49 0.25 -10.02
C ARG A 741 -40.90 0.86 -8.66
N THR A 742 -42.15 0.78 -8.22
CA THR A 742 -42.64 1.45 -7.00
C THR A 742 -43.26 0.44 -6.01
N GLY A 743 -42.74 0.43 -4.78
CA GLY A 743 -42.97 -0.56 -3.71
C GLY A 743 -44.39 -0.62 -3.12
N THR A 744 -45.39 -0.84 -3.97
CA THR A 744 -46.77 -1.14 -3.55
C THR A 744 -46.99 -2.65 -3.69
N PRO A 745 -47.65 -3.33 -2.74
CA PRO A 745 -47.98 -4.76 -2.88
C PRO A 745 -48.96 -4.92 -4.04
N ASP A 746 -48.52 -5.44 -5.18
CA ASP A 746 -49.35 -5.47 -6.39
C ASP A 746 -50.08 -6.81 -6.53
N THR A 747 -51.40 -6.74 -6.42
CA THR A 747 -52.36 -7.83 -6.72
C THR A 747 -52.75 -7.89 -8.20
N ALA A 748 -52.04 -7.23 -9.12
CA ALA A 748 -52.42 -7.18 -10.54
C ALA A 748 -51.55 -8.06 -11.48
N LYS A 749 -52.25 -8.72 -12.40
CA LYS A 749 -51.74 -9.49 -13.54
C LYS A 749 -50.79 -8.64 -14.41
N GLY A 750 -49.47 -8.75 -14.21
CA GLY A 750 -48.50 -8.24 -15.17
C GLY A 750 -48.51 -9.11 -16.45
N THR A 751 -48.72 -8.50 -17.61
CA THR A 751 -48.54 -9.15 -18.92
C THR A 751 -47.11 -8.92 -19.40
N GLY A 752 -46.43 -9.97 -19.91
CA GLY A 752 -45.10 -9.84 -20.52
C GLY A 752 -43.90 -10.25 -19.65
N GLY A 753 -44.07 -11.20 -18.72
CA GLY A 753 -42.97 -11.76 -17.92
C GLY A 753 -41.89 -12.45 -18.75
N PRO A 754 -40.70 -12.70 -18.17
CA PRO A 754 -39.63 -13.40 -18.88
C PRO A 754 -40.08 -14.81 -19.27
N LYS A 755 -39.52 -15.35 -20.35
CA LYS A 755 -39.61 -16.80 -20.63
C LYS A 755 -38.93 -17.50 -19.46
N ALA A 756 -39.70 -18.22 -18.65
CA ALA A 756 -39.23 -18.87 -17.45
C ALA A 756 -39.87 -20.24 -17.28
N ALA A 757 -39.16 -21.12 -16.58
CA ALA A 757 -39.64 -22.43 -16.20
C ALA A 757 -39.27 -22.69 -14.73
N VAL A 758 -40.17 -23.38 -14.01
CA VAL A 758 -40.00 -23.67 -12.60
C VAL A 758 -40.21 -25.16 -12.36
N ARG A 759 -39.32 -25.77 -11.56
CA ARG A 759 -39.42 -27.19 -11.22
C ARG A 759 -39.21 -27.40 -9.72
N PRO A 760 -40.08 -28.16 -9.03
CA PRO A 760 -39.82 -28.56 -7.65
C PRO A 760 -38.53 -29.38 -7.54
N THR A 761 -37.77 -29.16 -6.47
CA THR A 761 -36.59 -29.95 -6.09
C THR A 761 -36.85 -30.66 -4.75
N ALA A 762 -35.96 -31.55 -4.32
CA ALA A 762 -36.13 -32.27 -3.06
C ALA A 762 -36.17 -31.33 -1.84
N THR A 763 -35.52 -30.16 -1.93
CA THR A 763 -35.34 -29.22 -0.83
C THR A 763 -35.95 -27.84 -1.10
N GLY A 764 -36.66 -27.65 -2.21
CA GLY A 764 -37.27 -26.38 -2.58
C GLY A 764 -37.76 -26.33 -4.03
N TYR A 765 -37.22 -25.43 -4.84
CA TYR A 765 -37.58 -25.27 -6.25
C TYR A 765 -36.45 -24.63 -7.08
N ARG A 766 -36.43 -24.91 -8.38
CA ARG A 766 -35.51 -24.36 -9.37
C ARG A 766 -36.24 -23.39 -10.28
N VAL A 767 -35.61 -22.28 -10.60
CA VAL A 767 -36.05 -21.33 -11.62
C VAL A 767 -35.01 -21.24 -12.73
N GLU A 768 -35.45 -21.38 -13.97
CA GLU A 768 -34.69 -20.95 -15.15
C GLU A 768 -35.44 -19.82 -15.84
N ALA A 769 -34.73 -18.78 -16.28
CA ALA A 769 -35.33 -17.68 -17.02
C ALA A 769 -34.40 -17.09 -18.08
N LEU A 770 -34.98 -16.56 -19.15
CA LEU A 770 -34.32 -15.74 -20.15
C LEU A 770 -34.71 -14.27 -19.92
N ILE A 771 -33.74 -13.44 -19.52
CA ILE A 771 -33.92 -12.05 -19.14
C ILE A 771 -33.24 -11.12 -20.16
N PRO A 772 -33.98 -10.22 -20.84
CA PRO A 772 -33.39 -9.22 -21.73
C PRO A 772 -32.49 -8.24 -20.96
N THR A 773 -31.35 -7.88 -21.53
CA THR A 773 -30.43 -6.87 -20.96
C THR A 773 -30.69 -5.45 -21.47
N GLY A 774 -31.44 -5.30 -22.56
CA GLY A 774 -31.87 -4.00 -23.11
C GLY A 774 -30.90 -3.34 -24.10
N THR A 775 -29.95 -4.08 -24.70
CA THR A 775 -28.98 -3.57 -25.68
C THR A 775 -29.52 -3.44 -27.12
N ASP A 776 -30.83 -3.30 -27.32
CA ASP A 776 -31.45 -3.09 -28.63
C ASP A 776 -31.42 -1.59 -29.00
N ALA A 777 -30.34 -1.13 -29.64
CA ALA A 777 -30.44 -0.04 -30.59
C ALA A 777 -30.86 -0.64 -31.94
N ALA A 778 -31.97 -0.13 -32.48
CA ALA A 778 -32.67 -0.65 -33.64
C ALA A 778 -31.80 -0.83 -34.89
N VAL A 779 -31.78 -2.04 -35.44
CA VAL A 779 -31.67 -2.25 -36.90
C VAL A 779 -32.90 -3.02 -37.31
N THR A 780 -33.89 -2.29 -37.81
CA THR A 780 -35.02 -2.85 -38.55
C THR A 780 -34.50 -3.60 -39.77
N THR A 781 -34.56 -4.92 -39.77
CA THR A 781 -34.44 -5.71 -40.99
C THR A 781 -35.78 -5.70 -41.70
N SER A 782 -35.93 -4.83 -42.71
CA SER A 782 -36.91 -5.03 -43.77
C SER A 782 -36.30 -5.90 -44.87
N ASP A 783 -37.07 -6.89 -45.29
CA ASP A 783 -36.76 -7.87 -46.33
C ASP A 783 -36.35 -7.29 -47.71
N SER A 784 -35.47 -8.04 -48.36
CA SER A 784 -35.37 -8.31 -49.81
C SER A 784 -34.67 -7.32 -50.78
N MET A 785 -33.94 -7.97 -51.71
CA MET A 785 -33.52 -7.54 -53.07
C MET A 785 -32.08 -7.00 -53.28
N ALA A 786 -31.25 -7.91 -53.80
CA ALA A 786 -30.33 -7.79 -54.95
C ALA A 786 -29.59 -6.48 -55.30
N ALA A 787 -28.26 -6.60 -55.31
CA ALA A 787 -27.30 -6.27 -56.37
C ALA A 787 -26.97 -4.81 -56.78
N THR A 788 -25.66 -4.64 -57.01
CA THR A 788 -24.93 -3.65 -57.83
C THR A 788 -24.66 -2.24 -57.28
N GLY A 789 -23.37 -1.93 -57.13
CA GLY A 789 -22.74 -0.86 -57.93
C GLY A 789 -22.52 0.52 -57.30
N THR A 790 -21.23 0.88 -57.23
CA THR A 790 -20.60 2.19 -57.49
C THR A 790 -20.63 3.33 -56.47
N ASP A 791 -19.41 3.86 -56.28
CA ASP A 791 -18.97 5.08 -55.57
C ASP A 791 -19.77 6.34 -55.87
N VAL A 792 -19.92 7.21 -54.87
CA VAL A 792 -19.89 8.69 -55.01
C VAL A 792 -19.41 9.35 -53.70
N ASP A 793 -18.30 10.08 -53.78
CA ASP A 793 -17.85 11.13 -52.85
C ASP A 793 -18.67 12.41 -53.03
N VAL A 794 -19.12 13.06 -51.94
CA VAL A 794 -19.42 14.51 -51.93
C VAL A 794 -19.06 15.15 -50.58
N THR A 795 -18.20 16.16 -50.71
CA THR A 795 -17.68 17.20 -49.81
C THR A 795 -18.70 17.97 -48.95
N ALA A 796 -18.29 18.31 -47.72
CA ALA A 796 -18.95 19.25 -46.82
C ALA A 796 -18.55 20.72 -47.08
N SER A 797 -19.45 21.67 -46.79
CA SER A 797 -19.14 23.10 -46.66
C SER A 797 -19.97 23.76 -45.53
N ASP A 798 -19.24 24.42 -44.63
CA ASP A 798 -19.51 25.60 -43.78
C ASP A 798 -20.94 26.00 -43.33
N SER A 799 -21.16 26.12 -42.01
CA SER A 799 -21.07 27.39 -41.24
C SER A 799 -21.95 27.46 -39.96
N THR A 800 -21.26 27.76 -38.85
CA THR A 800 -21.61 28.66 -37.73
C THR A 800 -22.79 28.42 -36.76
N ALA A 801 -22.41 28.38 -35.46
CA ALA A 801 -22.99 29.08 -34.28
C ALA A 801 -23.62 28.22 -33.15
N ALA A 802 -22.75 27.87 -32.20
CA ALA A 802 -22.84 28.04 -30.74
C ALA A 802 -23.95 27.40 -29.87
N THR A 803 -23.44 26.71 -28.84
CA THR A 803 -23.97 26.40 -27.48
C THR A 803 -24.69 25.07 -27.24
N GLY A 804 -24.08 24.22 -26.37
CA GLY A 804 -24.78 23.24 -25.53
C GLY A 804 -24.32 21.78 -25.66
N THR A 805 -23.47 21.35 -24.71
CA THR A 805 -23.39 20.03 -24.04
C THR A 805 -23.60 18.70 -24.80
N ASP A 806 -22.69 17.75 -24.51
CA ASP A 806 -22.71 16.30 -24.77
C ASP A 806 -22.58 15.83 -26.22
N ALA A 807 -21.40 15.27 -26.56
CA ALA A 807 -21.26 13.93 -27.14
C ALA A 807 -19.80 13.59 -27.51
N ALA A 808 -19.44 12.34 -27.20
CA ALA A 808 -18.56 11.41 -27.91
C ALA A 808 -17.59 11.97 -28.97
N VAL A 809 -16.29 11.82 -28.70
CA VAL A 809 -15.24 11.86 -29.73
C VAL A 809 -14.99 10.42 -30.20
N THR A 810 -15.33 10.16 -31.46
CA THR A 810 -15.01 8.92 -32.18
C THR A 810 -13.60 8.98 -32.76
N THR A 811 -12.84 7.90 -32.59
CA THR A 811 -11.49 7.68 -33.11
C THR A 811 -11.51 7.33 -34.61
N SER A 812 -10.94 8.20 -35.45
CA SER A 812 -10.34 7.79 -36.73
C SER A 812 -9.43 8.91 -37.24
N ASP A 813 -8.11 8.66 -37.19
CA ASP A 813 -7.11 9.01 -38.22
C ASP A 813 -5.72 9.15 -37.57
N PHE A 814 -4.91 8.08 -37.59
CA PHE A 814 -3.46 8.13 -37.81
C PHE A 814 -2.93 6.71 -38.07
N VAL A 815 -2.67 6.42 -39.35
CA VAL A 815 -1.76 5.40 -39.87
C VAL A 815 -0.81 6.20 -40.78
N ALA A 816 0.52 6.14 -40.78
CA ALA A 816 1.52 5.34 -40.08
C ALA A 816 2.84 6.14 -40.13
N ALA A 817 3.71 5.96 -39.14
CA ALA A 817 5.15 6.10 -39.30
C ALA A 817 5.84 5.12 -38.34
N THR A 818 6.24 4.01 -38.96
CA THR A 818 7.09 2.90 -38.51
C THR A 818 8.07 3.15 -37.36
N GLY A 819 8.08 2.20 -36.42
CA GLY A 819 9.31 1.67 -35.83
C GLY A 819 9.49 1.92 -34.34
N THR A 820 8.83 1.13 -33.49
CA THR A 820 9.34 0.63 -32.20
C THR A 820 8.31 -0.33 -31.62
N ASP A 821 8.73 -1.56 -31.32
CA ASP A 821 7.94 -2.54 -30.59
C ASP A 821 7.62 -1.98 -29.21
N VAL A 822 6.35 -1.62 -29.01
CA VAL A 822 5.79 -1.38 -27.68
C VAL A 822 4.96 -2.61 -27.35
N ASP A 823 5.51 -3.45 -26.47
CA ASP A 823 4.75 -4.48 -25.78
C ASP A 823 3.72 -3.79 -24.88
N VAL A 824 2.54 -3.52 -25.43
CA VAL A 824 1.36 -3.17 -24.65
C VAL A 824 0.85 -4.47 -24.02
N THR A 825 1.33 -4.77 -22.82
CA THR A 825 0.59 -5.64 -21.92
C THR A 825 -0.73 -4.93 -21.60
N ALA A 826 -1.85 -5.51 -22.01
CA ALA A 826 -3.17 -4.99 -21.72
C ALA A 826 -3.34 -4.93 -20.20
N SER A 827 -3.22 -3.72 -19.64
CA SER A 827 -3.73 -3.40 -18.33
C SER A 827 -5.25 -3.50 -18.37
N ASP A 828 -5.85 -4.33 -17.52
CA ASP A 828 -7.30 -4.43 -17.28
C ASP A 828 -7.88 -3.15 -16.62
N SER A 829 -7.58 -1.97 -17.16
CA SER A 829 -8.05 -0.67 -16.67
C SER A 829 -9.19 -0.07 -17.49
N THR A 830 -9.77 -0.81 -18.44
CA THR A 830 -11.10 -0.43 -18.93
C THR A 830 -12.15 -0.91 -17.93
N ALA A 831 -12.90 0.02 -17.36
CA ALA A 831 -14.08 -0.29 -16.56
C ALA A 831 -14.99 -1.23 -17.36
N ALA A 832 -14.96 -2.53 -17.04
CA ALA A 832 -15.72 -3.53 -17.77
C ALA A 832 -17.21 -3.16 -17.75
N THR A 833 -17.79 -3.01 -18.95
CA THR A 833 -19.20 -2.73 -19.21
C THR A 833 -20.07 -3.92 -18.78
N GLY A 834 -20.32 -4.04 -17.47
CA GLY A 834 -21.16 -5.10 -16.88
C GLY A 834 -22.64 -4.71 -16.76
N THR A 835 -23.52 -5.70 -16.81
CA THR A 835 -24.97 -5.55 -16.57
C THR A 835 -25.26 -5.55 -15.08
N ASP A 836 -26.01 -4.56 -14.57
CA ASP A 836 -26.42 -4.55 -13.16
C ASP A 836 -27.50 -5.60 -12.90
N VAL A 837 -27.25 -6.50 -11.95
CA VAL A 837 -28.15 -7.61 -11.62
C VAL A 837 -28.36 -7.72 -10.11
N ASP A 838 -29.63 -7.69 -9.70
CA ASP A 838 -30.05 -8.17 -8.37
C ASP A 838 -30.85 -9.45 -8.51
N VAL A 839 -30.52 -10.47 -7.71
CA VAL A 839 -31.31 -11.70 -7.60
C VAL A 839 -31.86 -11.78 -6.20
N THR A 840 -33.17 -11.61 -6.04
CA THR A 840 -33.86 -11.65 -4.75
C THR A 840 -34.75 -12.88 -4.65
N VAL A 841 -34.53 -13.71 -3.64
CA VAL A 841 -35.45 -14.80 -3.25
C VAL A 841 -36.33 -14.29 -2.13
N THR A 842 -37.65 -14.44 -2.28
CA THR A 842 -38.62 -14.06 -1.25
C THR A 842 -39.51 -15.23 -0.92
N ASP A 843 -39.63 -15.56 0.35
CA ASP A 843 -40.54 -16.58 0.84
C ASP A 843 -41.98 -16.05 0.99
N SER A 844 -42.92 -16.96 1.22
CA SER A 844 -44.33 -16.64 1.47
C SER A 844 -44.60 -15.91 2.79
N ALA A 845 -43.66 -15.88 3.74
CA ALA A 845 -43.74 -15.08 4.97
C ALA A 845 -43.24 -13.63 4.76
N GLY A 846 -42.66 -13.32 3.59
CA GLY A 846 -42.13 -12.03 3.24
C GLY A 846 -40.64 -11.83 3.60
N ALA A 847 -39.96 -12.85 4.12
CA ALA A 847 -38.52 -12.81 4.31
C ALA A 847 -37.83 -12.89 2.94
N SER A 848 -36.80 -12.06 2.76
CA SER A 848 -36.06 -12.00 1.50
C SER A 848 -34.57 -12.01 1.71
N THR A 849 -33.86 -12.62 0.77
CA THR A 849 -32.40 -12.56 0.64
C THR A 849 -32.02 -12.20 -0.79
N SER A 850 -30.90 -11.50 -0.98
CA SER A 850 -30.48 -11.04 -2.30
C SER A 850 -28.98 -11.21 -2.56
N TRP A 851 -28.66 -11.33 -3.84
CA TRP A 851 -27.35 -11.11 -4.41
C TRP A 851 -27.42 -9.86 -5.29
N THR A 852 -26.48 -8.94 -5.15
CA THR A 852 -26.39 -7.70 -5.92
C THR A 852 -25.00 -7.59 -6.52
N GLY A 853 -24.92 -7.39 -7.82
CA GLY A 853 -23.64 -7.30 -8.50
C GLY A 853 -23.71 -6.91 -9.96
N LYS A 854 -22.52 -6.82 -10.57
CA LYS A 854 -22.34 -6.65 -12.01
C LYS A 854 -22.07 -7.99 -12.67
N VAL A 855 -22.81 -8.29 -13.73
CA VAL A 855 -22.61 -9.47 -14.58
C VAL A 855 -21.86 -9.06 -15.83
N THR A 856 -20.66 -9.59 -16.04
CA THR A 856 -19.83 -9.37 -17.23
C THR A 856 -19.88 -10.60 -18.13
N THR A 857 -19.73 -10.42 -19.45
CA THR A 857 -19.71 -11.55 -20.39
C THR A 857 -18.32 -12.18 -20.43
N ALA A 858 -18.26 -13.51 -20.43
CA ALA A 858 -17.02 -14.26 -20.62
C ALA A 858 -17.12 -15.23 -21.80
N PRO A 859 -15.99 -15.70 -22.38
CA PRO A 859 -16.00 -16.78 -23.36
C PRO A 859 -16.71 -18.04 -22.83
N ALA A 860 -17.20 -18.88 -23.74
CA ALA A 860 -17.82 -20.15 -23.35
C ALA A 860 -16.77 -21.08 -22.71
N VAL A 861 -17.15 -21.74 -21.61
CA VAL A 861 -16.33 -22.79 -20.98
C VAL A 861 -16.27 -23.99 -21.94
N LYS A 862 -15.07 -24.39 -22.34
CA LYS A 862 -14.85 -25.53 -23.22
C LYS A 862 -15.04 -26.84 -22.45
N LEU A 863 -15.71 -27.78 -23.10
CA LEU A 863 -15.98 -29.13 -22.59
C LEU A 863 -15.36 -30.15 -23.55
N THR A 864 -14.62 -31.11 -23.01
CA THR A 864 -14.16 -32.30 -23.75
C THR A 864 -14.42 -33.56 -22.92
N SER A 865 -14.00 -34.73 -23.41
CA SER A 865 -14.23 -36.00 -22.73
C SER A 865 -13.02 -36.92 -22.72
N ALA A 866 -12.91 -37.72 -21.66
CA ALA A 866 -11.95 -38.82 -21.56
C ALA A 866 -12.67 -40.17 -21.64
N ALA A 867 -12.16 -41.07 -22.48
CA ALA A 867 -12.70 -42.43 -22.64
C ALA A 867 -12.09 -43.39 -21.60
N HIS A 868 -12.88 -44.35 -21.10
CA HIS A 868 -12.41 -45.34 -20.14
C HIS A 868 -11.52 -46.41 -20.81
N ARG A 869 -10.20 -46.18 -20.80
CA ARG A 869 -9.16 -47.02 -21.40
C ARG A 869 -7.84 -46.81 -20.65
N THR A 870 -6.97 -47.83 -20.66
CA THR A 870 -5.61 -47.73 -20.13
C THR A 870 -4.62 -47.76 -21.30
N PRO A 871 -3.85 -46.68 -21.55
CA PRO A 871 -2.77 -46.68 -22.53
C PRO A 871 -1.49 -47.33 -21.98
N VAL A 872 -0.54 -47.64 -22.86
CA VAL A 872 0.85 -47.93 -22.46
C VAL A 872 1.62 -46.61 -22.46
N LEU A 873 2.39 -46.31 -21.41
CA LEU A 873 3.26 -45.14 -21.37
C LEU A 873 4.65 -45.55 -21.86
N ASP A 874 4.96 -45.31 -23.13
CA ASP A 874 6.26 -45.62 -23.73
C ASP A 874 6.80 -44.53 -24.67
N GLY A 875 6.08 -43.41 -24.79
CA GLY A 875 6.43 -42.30 -25.67
C GLY A 875 6.05 -42.55 -27.13
N THR A 876 5.34 -43.64 -27.45
CA THR A 876 4.84 -43.98 -28.78
C THR A 876 3.32 -43.93 -28.78
N VAL A 877 2.75 -43.17 -29.71
CA VAL A 877 1.30 -42.96 -29.75
C VAL A 877 0.55 -44.23 -30.18
N ASP A 878 -0.10 -44.86 -29.21
CA ASP A 878 -0.95 -46.03 -29.41
C ASP A 878 -2.30 -45.71 -30.07
N ARG A 879 -2.90 -46.72 -30.73
CA ARG A 879 -4.26 -46.63 -31.30
C ARG A 879 -5.32 -46.37 -30.23
N THR A 880 -5.09 -46.77 -28.97
CA THR A 880 -6.03 -46.59 -27.86
C THR A 880 -6.42 -45.12 -27.66
N TRP A 881 -5.48 -44.20 -27.88
CA TRP A 881 -5.73 -42.75 -27.77
C TRP A 881 -6.82 -42.27 -28.73
N SER A 882 -7.04 -42.93 -29.88
CA SER A 882 -8.08 -42.55 -30.84
C SER A 882 -9.52 -42.72 -30.33
N ALA A 883 -9.71 -43.38 -29.19
CA ALA A 883 -11.01 -43.47 -28.50
C ALA A 883 -11.46 -42.15 -27.86
N ALA A 884 -10.54 -41.18 -27.67
CA ALA A 884 -10.85 -39.87 -27.11
C ALA A 884 -10.83 -38.78 -28.19
N PRO A 885 -11.67 -37.74 -28.04
CA PRO A 885 -11.61 -36.56 -28.91
C PRO A 885 -10.25 -35.87 -28.80
N GLU A 886 -9.79 -35.34 -29.93
CA GLU A 886 -8.61 -34.47 -29.96
C GLU A 886 -8.99 -33.04 -29.60
N ILE A 887 -8.25 -32.44 -28.68
CA ILE A 887 -8.30 -31.00 -28.42
C ILE A 887 -7.01 -30.34 -28.88
N ARG A 888 -7.10 -29.04 -29.17
CA ARG A 888 -5.98 -28.20 -29.61
C ARG A 888 -5.99 -26.92 -28.79
N PRO A 889 -4.96 -26.67 -27.95
CA PRO A 889 -4.69 -25.35 -27.42
C PRO A 889 -4.61 -24.34 -28.57
N ALA A 890 -5.34 -23.24 -28.44
CA ALA A 890 -5.44 -22.22 -29.49
C ALA A 890 -5.58 -20.80 -28.94
N THR A 891 -5.57 -20.64 -27.62
CA THR A 891 -5.69 -19.36 -26.93
C THR A 891 -4.30 -18.95 -26.49
N TRP A 892 -3.71 -17.96 -27.17
CA TRP A 892 -2.38 -17.45 -26.83
C TRP A 892 -2.49 -16.54 -25.61
N ILE A 893 -1.75 -16.86 -24.55
CA ILE A 893 -1.64 -16.06 -23.32
C ILE A 893 -0.28 -15.34 -23.24
N GLN A 894 0.66 -15.71 -24.11
CA GLN A 894 1.91 -15.02 -24.34
C GLN A 894 2.36 -15.27 -25.79
N GLY A 895 2.80 -14.22 -26.48
CA GLY A 895 3.12 -14.28 -27.91
C GLY A 895 1.89 -14.52 -28.78
N THR A 896 2.09 -14.69 -30.09
CA THR A 896 1.03 -14.97 -31.07
C THR A 896 1.28 -16.23 -31.91
N SER A 897 2.41 -16.90 -31.66
CA SER A 897 2.89 -18.09 -32.38
C SER A 897 3.97 -18.80 -31.56
N GLY A 898 4.26 -20.07 -31.87
CA GLY A 898 5.24 -20.89 -31.16
C GLY A 898 4.83 -22.37 -31.17
N ALA A 899 5.33 -23.14 -30.20
CA ALA A 899 4.94 -24.51 -29.93
C ALA A 899 3.41 -24.67 -29.79
N THR A 900 2.88 -25.73 -30.38
CA THR A 900 1.45 -26.11 -30.31
C THR A 900 1.30 -27.60 -30.06
N ALA A 901 0.13 -28.08 -29.60
CA ALA A 901 -0.08 -29.51 -29.37
C ALA A 901 -1.43 -30.05 -29.86
N ARG A 902 -1.44 -31.36 -30.16
CA ARG A 902 -2.67 -32.17 -30.26
C ARG A 902 -2.79 -33.02 -29.02
N VAL A 903 -3.85 -32.83 -28.24
CA VAL A 903 -4.00 -33.42 -26.92
C VAL A 903 -5.20 -34.36 -26.86
N ARG A 904 -5.07 -35.47 -26.13
CA ARG A 904 -6.14 -36.44 -25.86
C ARG A 904 -6.05 -36.93 -24.43
N SER A 905 -7.20 -37.27 -23.84
CA SER A 905 -7.26 -37.75 -22.47
C SER A 905 -8.04 -39.06 -22.35
N LEU A 906 -7.58 -39.97 -21.51
CA LEU A 906 -8.23 -41.24 -21.16
C LEU A 906 -8.29 -41.38 -19.65
N TRP A 907 -9.06 -42.31 -19.13
CA TRP A 907 -9.07 -42.59 -17.69
C TRP A 907 -9.25 -44.08 -17.40
N SER A 908 -8.74 -44.55 -16.27
CA SER A 908 -8.95 -45.91 -15.76
C SER A 908 -8.66 -45.97 -14.26
N GLY A 909 -9.52 -46.63 -13.48
CA GLY A 909 -9.37 -46.64 -12.02
C GLY A 909 -9.42 -45.22 -11.45
N SER A 910 -8.38 -44.82 -10.72
CA SER A 910 -8.19 -43.46 -10.19
C SER A 910 -7.24 -42.60 -11.02
N THR A 911 -6.86 -43.04 -12.22
CA THR A 911 -5.80 -42.41 -13.02
C THR A 911 -6.39 -41.72 -14.24
N LEU A 912 -6.03 -40.45 -14.42
CA LEU A 912 -6.20 -39.69 -15.65
C LEU A 912 -4.95 -39.83 -16.51
N TYR A 913 -5.12 -40.19 -17.79
CA TYR A 913 -4.03 -40.27 -18.75
C TYR A 913 -4.14 -39.14 -19.76
N VAL A 914 -3.02 -38.48 -20.08
CA VAL A 914 -2.96 -37.37 -21.04
C VAL A 914 -1.86 -37.62 -22.05
N LEU A 915 -2.21 -37.56 -23.34
CA LEU A 915 -1.27 -37.55 -24.46
C LEU A 915 -1.19 -36.13 -25.02
N ALA A 916 0.00 -35.57 -25.15
CA ALA A 916 0.26 -34.34 -25.89
C ALA A 916 1.31 -34.59 -26.99
N GLN A 917 0.92 -34.38 -28.25
CA GLN A 917 1.82 -34.41 -29.39
C GLN A 917 2.18 -32.96 -29.75
N VAL A 918 3.34 -32.50 -29.30
CA VAL A 918 3.82 -31.13 -29.46
C VAL A 918 4.51 -30.97 -30.81
N THR A 919 4.18 -29.90 -31.52
CA THR A 919 4.87 -29.43 -32.72
C THR A 919 5.67 -28.20 -32.34
N ASP A 920 6.99 -28.34 -32.36
CA ASP A 920 7.97 -27.34 -31.99
C ASP A 920 9.31 -27.65 -32.68
N PRO A 921 9.77 -26.83 -33.63
CA PRO A 921 11.02 -27.06 -34.32
C PRO A 921 12.27 -26.72 -33.49
N THR A 922 12.15 -25.99 -32.37
CA THR A 922 13.28 -25.44 -31.61
C THR A 922 13.13 -25.70 -30.11
N LEU A 923 13.69 -26.81 -29.64
CA LEU A 923 13.60 -27.20 -28.23
C LEU A 923 14.67 -26.51 -27.37
N SER A 924 14.25 -25.93 -26.26
CA SER A 924 15.04 -25.20 -25.28
C SER A 924 14.61 -25.50 -23.85
N GLU A 925 15.61 -25.77 -23.02
CA GLU A 925 15.48 -26.01 -21.58
C GLU A 925 16.51 -25.19 -20.79
N GLN A 926 17.05 -24.11 -21.39
CA GLN A 926 18.18 -23.38 -20.82
C GLN A 926 17.79 -22.43 -19.67
N SER A 927 16.51 -22.04 -19.57
CA SER A 927 16.07 -21.18 -18.46
C SER A 927 16.27 -21.91 -17.13
N PRO A 928 16.78 -21.23 -16.07
CA PRO A 928 16.78 -21.79 -14.72
C PRO A 928 15.36 -22.01 -14.18
N ASN A 929 14.35 -21.33 -14.74
CA ASN A 929 12.96 -21.40 -14.33
C ASN A 929 12.20 -22.45 -15.16
N PRO A 930 11.64 -23.51 -14.54
CA PRO A 930 10.97 -24.57 -15.30
C PRO A 930 9.76 -24.11 -16.12
N TRP A 931 9.03 -23.08 -15.68
CA TRP A 931 7.87 -22.52 -16.41
C TRP A 931 8.24 -21.70 -17.64
N GLU A 932 9.54 -21.42 -17.84
CA GLU A 932 10.05 -20.74 -19.02
C GLU A 932 10.68 -21.68 -20.06
N GLN A 933 10.61 -23.00 -19.83
CA GLN A 933 11.17 -24.04 -20.71
C GLN A 933 10.10 -24.63 -21.63
N ASP A 934 10.51 -25.24 -22.74
CA ASP A 934 9.61 -26.01 -23.61
C ASP A 934 8.99 -27.17 -22.86
N SER A 935 7.68 -27.06 -22.66
CA SER A 935 6.95 -27.96 -21.78
C SER A 935 5.45 -27.98 -22.07
N VAL A 936 4.82 -29.07 -21.67
CA VAL A 936 3.37 -29.18 -21.55
C VAL A 936 3.02 -29.05 -20.07
N GLU A 937 2.08 -28.18 -19.76
CA GLU A 937 1.48 -28.07 -18.43
C GLU A 937 0.06 -28.62 -18.47
N ILE A 938 -0.25 -29.51 -17.54
CA ILE A 938 -1.55 -30.16 -17.37
C ILE A 938 -2.14 -29.65 -16.06
N PHE A 939 -3.34 -29.10 -16.12
CA PHE A 939 -4.07 -28.59 -14.97
C PHE A 939 -5.26 -29.51 -14.69
N VAL A 940 -5.41 -29.96 -13.45
CA VAL A 940 -6.50 -30.85 -13.03
C VAL A 940 -7.06 -30.39 -11.70
N ASP A 941 -8.36 -30.12 -11.68
CA ASP A 941 -9.18 -29.85 -10.49
C ASP A 941 -10.15 -31.03 -10.36
N PRO A 942 -9.88 -32.00 -9.47
CA PRO A 942 -10.68 -33.22 -9.38
C PRO A 942 -12.14 -32.96 -9.03
N GLY A 943 -12.42 -31.96 -8.18
CA GLY A 943 -13.77 -31.58 -7.75
C GLY A 943 -14.54 -30.73 -8.75
N ASN A 944 -13.87 -30.16 -9.75
CA ASN A 944 -14.36 -29.07 -10.59
C ASN A 944 -14.87 -27.88 -9.75
N GLY A 945 -14.13 -27.53 -8.70
CA GLY A 945 -14.44 -26.45 -7.75
C GLY A 945 -14.41 -25.06 -8.38
N LYS A 946 -13.57 -24.83 -9.41
CA LYS A 946 -13.48 -23.55 -10.16
C LYS A 946 -13.28 -22.33 -9.25
N THR A 947 -12.33 -22.40 -8.33
CA THR A 947 -12.08 -21.32 -7.38
C THR A 947 -10.98 -20.37 -7.87
N LYS A 948 -10.91 -19.15 -7.31
CA LYS A 948 -9.85 -18.17 -7.61
C LYS A 948 -8.47 -18.52 -7.01
N GLY A 949 -8.28 -19.79 -6.68
CA GLY A 949 -7.15 -20.35 -5.96
C GLY A 949 -7.08 -21.86 -6.20
N TYR A 950 -5.98 -22.49 -5.81
CA TYR A 950 -5.92 -23.96 -5.79
C TYR A 950 -6.48 -24.47 -4.45
N GLU A 951 -7.34 -25.47 -4.51
CA GLU A 951 -7.73 -26.31 -3.38
C GLU A 951 -6.68 -27.42 -3.15
N ASP A 952 -6.79 -28.15 -2.03
CA ASP A 952 -5.78 -29.15 -1.64
C ASP A 952 -5.63 -30.31 -2.64
N ASP A 953 -6.63 -30.54 -3.49
CA ASP A 953 -6.67 -31.59 -4.50
C ASP A 953 -6.36 -31.11 -5.94
N ASP A 954 -6.21 -29.81 -6.15
CA ASP A 954 -5.87 -29.23 -7.45
C ASP A 954 -4.39 -29.42 -7.79
N GLY A 955 -4.09 -29.65 -9.07
CA GLY A 955 -2.73 -29.95 -9.51
C GLY A 955 -2.33 -29.29 -10.82
N GLN A 956 -1.12 -28.73 -10.84
CA GLN A 956 -0.40 -28.29 -12.03
C GLN A 956 0.80 -29.22 -12.26
N TYR A 957 0.80 -29.91 -13.39
CA TYR A 957 1.83 -30.88 -13.77
C TYR A 957 2.56 -30.41 -15.03
N ARG A 958 3.81 -29.96 -14.88
CA ARG A 958 4.65 -29.51 -16.00
C ARG A 958 5.63 -30.60 -16.39
N ILE A 959 5.60 -30.97 -17.66
CA ILE A 959 6.45 -32.00 -18.24
C ILE A 959 7.20 -31.39 -19.42
N SER A 960 8.52 -31.29 -19.29
CA SER A 960 9.38 -30.76 -20.36
C SER A 960 9.66 -31.79 -21.44
N PHE A 961 10.18 -31.37 -22.59
CA PHE A 961 10.51 -32.29 -23.69
C PHE A 961 11.55 -33.37 -23.29
N SER A 962 12.45 -33.08 -22.35
CA SER A 962 13.43 -34.06 -21.82
C SER A 962 12.84 -35.05 -20.80
N GLY A 963 11.57 -34.86 -20.42
CA GLY A 963 10.88 -35.69 -19.43
C GLY A 963 11.07 -35.22 -17.99
N ARG A 964 11.62 -34.00 -17.77
CA ARG A 964 11.67 -33.40 -16.44
C ARG A 964 10.26 -33.04 -16.00
N ILE A 965 9.88 -33.56 -14.84
CA ILE A 965 8.61 -33.24 -14.20
C ILE A 965 8.85 -32.18 -13.13
N THR A 966 8.11 -31.09 -13.23
CA THR A 966 7.97 -30.09 -12.16
C THR A 966 6.49 -29.87 -11.90
N VAL A 967 6.14 -29.53 -10.66
CA VAL A 967 4.79 -29.13 -10.30
C VAL A 967 4.85 -27.66 -9.87
N GLY A 968 3.77 -26.92 -10.07
CA GLY A 968 3.69 -25.50 -9.70
C GLY A 968 2.43 -25.19 -8.90
N GLY A 969 2.24 -23.91 -8.57
CA GLY A 969 1.24 -23.42 -7.61
C GLY A 969 1.83 -23.28 -6.20
N THR A 970 1.20 -22.47 -5.34
CA THR A 970 1.60 -22.22 -3.94
C THR A 970 1.47 -23.45 -3.01
N PHE A 971 1.23 -24.65 -3.54
CA PHE A 971 0.94 -25.84 -2.76
C PHE A 971 1.52 -27.12 -3.38
N ASP A 972 2.63 -27.62 -2.82
CA ASP A 972 2.95 -29.05 -2.80
C ASP A 972 2.45 -29.66 -1.46
N ALA A 973 1.22 -29.31 -1.05
CA ALA A 973 0.66 -29.65 0.26
C ALA A 973 0.13 -31.10 0.33
N SER A 974 -0.12 -31.74 -0.81
CA SER A 974 -0.78 -33.06 -0.94
C SER A 974 0.08 -34.13 -1.65
N GLY A 975 1.37 -33.86 -1.88
CA GLY A 975 2.25 -34.79 -2.61
C GLY A 975 1.88 -34.88 -4.09
N VAL A 976 1.40 -33.79 -4.69
CA VAL A 976 0.98 -33.70 -6.10
C VAL A 976 2.04 -34.27 -7.05
N LYS A 977 3.32 -34.03 -6.73
CA LYS A 977 4.45 -34.60 -7.50
C LYS A 977 4.50 -36.13 -7.47
N ASP A 978 4.06 -36.77 -6.39
CA ASP A 978 4.07 -38.23 -6.25
C ASP A 978 2.97 -38.90 -7.09
N HIS A 979 1.96 -38.12 -7.52
CA HIS A 979 0.81 -38.61 -8.28
C HIS A 979 0.99 -38.54 -9.79
N VAL A 980 2.13 -38.07 -10.30
CA VAL A 980 2.38 -37.96 -11.74
C VAL A 980 3.53 -38.83 -12.21
N LYS A 981 3.30 -39.54 -13.31
CA LYS A 981 4.33 -40.24 -14.09
C LYS A 981 4.21 -39.80 -15.54
N ALA A 982 5.34 -39.56 -16.19
CA ALA A 982 5.34 -39.19 -17.60
C ALA A 982 6.48 -39.87 -18.36
N VAL A 983 6.24 -40.15 -19.63
CA VAL A 983 7.25 -40.56 -20.60
C VAL A 983 7.24 -39.55 -21.75
N THR A 984 8.42 -39.12 -22.17
CA THR A 984 8.57 -38.21 -23.30
C THR A 984 9.44 -38.81 -24.40
N ARG A 985 9.18 -38.39 -25.64
CA ARG A 985 9.96 -38.81 -26.80
C ARG A 985 10.05 -37.67 -27.80
N THR A 986 11.26 -37.21 -28.08
CA THR A 986 11.51 -36.28 -29.19
C THR A 986 11.20 -36.95 -30.53
N VAL A 987 10.53 -36.22 -31.41
CA VAL A 987 10.18 -36.65 -32.77
C VAL A 987 10.58 -35.55 -33.76
N PRO A 988 10.69 -35.83 -35.07
CA PRO A 988 10.95 -34.78 -36.04
C PRO A 988 9.93 -33.64 -35.93
N GLY A 989 10.41 -32.43 -35.64
CA GLY A 989 9.58 -31.23 -35.50
C GLY A 989 8.82 -31.09 -34.18
N GLY A 990 9.20 -31.81 -33.12
CA GLY A 990 8.64 -31.61 -31.77
C GLY A 990 8.88 -32.78 -30.81
N TYR A 991 7.92 -33.06 -29.95
CA TYR A 991 8.01 -34.15 -28.96
C TYR A 991 6.63 -34.68 -28.56
N VAL A 992 6.61 -35.89 -28.02
CA VAL A 992 5.41 -36.53 -27.48
C VAL A 992 5.55 -36.61 -25.97
N VAL A 993 4.47 -36.32 -25.25
CA VAL A 993 4.32 -36.52 -23.81
C VAL A 993 3.15 -37.48 -23.57
N GLU A 994 3.38 -38.54 -22.82
CA GLU A 994 2.33 -39.39 -22.25
C GLU A 994 2.42 -39.34 -20.73
N ALA A 995 1.37 -38.87 -20.07
CA ALA A 995 1.31 -38.71 -18.63
C ALA A 995 0.20 -39.59 -18.01
N ALA A 996 0.45 -40.11 -16.82
CA ALA A 996 -0.53 -40.68 -15.90
C ALA A 996 -0.54 -39.85 -14.62
N ILE A 997 -1.73 -39.39 -14.23
CA ILE A 997 -1.97 -38.55 -13.06
C ILE A 997 -2.98 -39.28 -12.18
N ASP A 998 -2.56 -39.69 -10.99
CA ASP A 998 -3.41 -40.34 -9.99
C ASP A 998 -4.23 -39.28 -9.23
N LEU A 999 -5.54 -39.50 -9.11
CA LEU A 999 -6.49 -38.57 -8.48
C LEU A 999 -7.12 -39.23 -7.24
N PRO A 1000 -6.41 -39.31 -6.10
CA PRO A 1000 -6.83 -40.10 -4.95
C PRO A 1000 -7.99 -39.47 -4.15
N THR A 1001 -8.28 -38.19 -4.37
CA THR A 1001 -9.29 -37.42 -3.63
C THR A 1001 -10.71 -37.61 -4.16
N ILE A 1002 -10.86 -38.19 -5.36
CA ILE A 1002 -12.14 -38.42 -6.02
C ILE A 1002 -12.28 -39.86 -6.51
N THR A 1003 -13.52 -40.35 -6.58
CA THR A 1003 -13.85 -41.59 -7.29
C THR A 1003 -14.22 -41.28 -8.74
N LEU A 1004 -13.37 -41.67 -9.69
CA LEU A 1004 -13.63 -41.49 -11.11
C LEU A 1004 -14.69 -42.49 -11.61
N ALA A 1005 -15.72 -41.98 -12.27
CA ALA A 1005 -16.79 -42.78 -12.87
C ALA A 1005 -17.32 -42.11 -14.14
N PRO A 1006 -18.01 -42.85 -15.03
CA PRO A 1006 -18.67 -42.23 -16.17
C PRO A 1006 -19.64 -41.14 -15.73
N GLY A 1007 -19.46 -39.93 -16.27
CA GLY A 1007 -20.24 -38.75 -15.92
C GLY A 1007 -19.54 -37.78 -14.96
N THR A 1008 -18.46 -38.18 -14.27
CA THR A 1008 -17.64 -37.28 -13.45
C THR A 1008 -17.12 -36.12 -14.31
N LEU A 1009 -17.17 -34.90 -13.75
CA LEU A 1009 -16.63 -33.68 -14.34
C LEU A 1009 -15.38 -33.30 -13.54
N LEU A 1010 -14.28 -33.07 -14.24
CA LEU A 1010 -13.03 -32.56 -13.68
C LEU A 1010 -12.78 -31.18 -14.28
N GLY A 1011 -12.31 -30.23 -13.48
CA GLY A 1011 -11.69 -29.03 -14.01
C GLY A 1011 -10.40 -29.42 -14.73
N PHE A 1012 -10.21 -28.92 -15.94
CA PHE A 1012 -9.11 -29.36 -16.80
C PHE A 1012 -8.66 -28.28 -17.74
N ASP A 1013 -7.35 -28.07 -17.82
CA ASP A 1013 -6.74 -27.24 -18.86
C ASP A 1013 -5.37 -27.77 -19.28
N ILE A 1014 -4.90 -27.30 -20.44
CA ILE A 1014 -3.59 -27.65 -20.99
C ILE A 1014 -2.93 -26.40 -21.53
N GLN A 1015 -1.68 -26.16 -21.14
CA GLN A 1015 -0.82 -25.13 -21.70
C GLN A 1015 0.41 -25.76 -22.35
N VAL A 1016 0.87 -25.16 -23.46
CA VAL A 1016 2.11 -25.51 -24.14
C VAL A 1016 2.99 -24.28 -24.13
N ASN A 1017 4.16 -24.41 -23.52
CA ASN A 1017 5.18 -23.36 -23.46
C ASN A 1017 6.17 -23.54 -24.61
N ASP A 1018 6.53 -22.42 -25.22
CA ASP A 1018 7.51 -22.26 -26.30
C ASP A 1018 8.67 -21.39 -25.80
N ALA A 1019 9.90 -21.86 -25.90
CA ALA A 1019 11.08 -21.21 -25.36
C ALA A 1019 12.19 -21.06 -26.40
N THR A 1020 12.84 -19.90 -26.40
CA THR A 1020 14.06 -19.66 -27.18
C THR A 1020 15.19 -19.24 -26.26
N GLY A 1021 16.21 -20.08 -26.12
CA GLY A 1021 17.28 -19.84 -25.15
C GLY A 1021 16.78 -19.89 -23.71
N THR A 1022 16.95 -18.81 -22.95
CA THR A 1022 16.61 -18.74 -21.52
C THR A 1022 15.24 -18.11 -21.23
N THR A 1023 14.45 -17.79 -22.26
CA THR A 1023 13.18 -17.08 -22.11
C THR A 1023 12.04 -17.83 -22.82
N ARG A 1024 10.86 -17.85 -22.20
CA ARG A 1024 9.62 -18.27 -22.87
C ARG A 1024 9.17 -17.20 -23.85
N THR A 1025 9.04 -17.57 -25.12
CA THR A 1025 8.61 -16.70 -26.21
C THR A 1025 7.14 -16.83 -26.54
N GLY A 1026 6.53 -17.97 -26.22
CA GLY A 1026 5.11 -18.21 -26.44
C GLY A 1026 4.49 -19.14 -25.39
N ALA A 1027 3.20 -18.95 -25.15
CA ALA A 1027 2.40 -19.90 -24.38
C ALA A 1027 0.97 -19.94 -24.94
N VAL A 1028 0.51 -21.15 -25.27
CA VAL A 1028 -0.83 -21.39 -25.80
C VAL A 1028 -1.58 -22.37 -24.91
N THR A 1029 -2.83 -22.06 -24.60
CA THR A 1029 -3.67 -22.82 -23.69
C THR A 1029 -5.01 -23.22 -24.33
N TRP A 1030 -5.69 -24.19 -23.73
CA TRP A 1030 -6.94 -24.73 -24.24
C TRP A 1030 -8.15 -23.89 -23.83
N ASN A 1031 -8.35 -23.52 -22.56
CA ASN A 1031 -9.54 -22.78 -22.14
C ASN A 1031 -9.26 -21.41 -21.51
N ASP A 1032 -8.41 -21.37 -20.48
CA ASP A 1032 -8.11 -20.18 -19.69
C ASP A 1032 -7.42 -19.13 -20.56
N ASN A 1033 -7.93 -17.90 -20.59
CA ASN A 1033 -7.37 -16.81 -21.39
C ASN A 1033 -6.67 -15.73 -20.54
N THR A 1034 -6.49 -15.97 -19.24
CA THR A 1034 -6.04 -14.97 -18.26
C THR A 1034 -4.53 -15.00 -17.99
N ALA A 1035 -3.83 -16.02 -18.50
CA ALA A 1035 -2.45 -16.36 -18.14
C ALA A 1035 -2.24 -16.72 -16.65
N ARG A 1036 -3.32 -16.99 -15.90
CA ARG A 1036 -3.29 -17.24 -14.45
C ARG A 1036 -3.66 -18.67 -14.06
N SER A 1037 -3.63 -19.63 -14.99
CA SER A 1037 -3.97 -21.03 -14.70
C SER A 1037 -3.13 -21.64 -13.57
N TYR A 1038 -1.94 -21.11 -13.29
CA TYR A 1038 -1.07 -21.54 -12.19
C TYR A 1038 -1.51 -21.03 -10.80
N LEU A 1039 -2.51 -20.14 -10.73
CA LEU A 1039 -3.06 -19.57 -9.49
C LEU A 1039 -4.57 -19.72 -9.39
N ASP A 1040 -5.28 -19.67 -10.51
CA ASP A 1040 -6.74 -19.54 -10.57
C ASP A 1040 -7.33 -20.70 -11.40
N THR A 1041 -8.19 -21.51 -10.77
CA THR A 1041 -8.85 -22.66 -11.43
C THR A 1041 -10.20 -22.30 -12.03
N SER A 1042 -10.72 -21.09 -11.74
CA SER A 1042 -12.05 -20.64 -12.15
C SER A 1042 -12.21 -20.49 -13.67
N HIS A 1043 -11.10 -20.29 -14.38
CA HIS A 1043 -11.07 -20.17 -15.83
C HIS A 1043 -10.68 -21.47 -16.57
N TRP A 1044 -10.47 -22.59 -15.88
CA TRP A 1044 -10.15 -23.86 -16.56
C TRP A 1044 -11.35 -24.41 -17.32
N GLY A 1045 -11.11 -25.21 -18.35
CA GLY A 1045 -12.16 -25.96 -19.05
C GLY A 1045 -12.66 -27.15 -18.22
N VAL A 1046 -13.47 -28.00 -18.84
CA VAL A 1046 -14.04 -29.18 -18.16
C VAL A 1046 -13.75 -30.45 -18.96
N LEU A 1047 -13.32 -31.49 -18.27
CA LEU A 1047 -13.14 -32.84 -18.79
C LEU A 1047 -14.21 -33.77 -18.21
N ARG A 1048 -15.06 -34.33 -19.08
CA ARG A 1048 -16.10 -35.29 -18.68
C ARG A 1048 -15.67 -36.73 -18.92
N LEU A 1049 -15.75 -37.56 -17.91
CA LEU A 1049 -15.41 -38.98 -18.03
C LEU A 1049 -16.54 -39.78 -18.72
N THR A 1050 -16.18 -40.67 -19.64
CA THR A 1050 -17.12 -41.48 -20.43
C THR A 1050 -16.75 -42.96 -20.40
N GLN A 1051 -17.71 -43.86 -20.67
CA GLN A 1051 -17.45 -45.32 -20.66
C GLN A 1051 -16.51 -45.81 -21.77
N GLY A 1052 -16.23 -44.98 -22.79
CA GLY A 1052 -15.22 -45.24 -23.82
C GLY A 1052 -15.56 -46.31 -24.86
#